data_AF-A0A8J2LU52-F1
#
_entry.id   AF-A0A8J2LU52-F1
#
_cell.length_a   1.000
_cell.length_b   1.000
_cell.length_c   1.000
_cell.angle_alpha   90.00
_cell.angle_beta   90.00
_cell.angle_gamma   90.00
#
_symmetry.space_group_name_H-M   'P 1'
#
loop_
_entity.id
_entity.type
_entity.pdbx_description
1 polymer ?
#
loop_
_entity_poly.entity_id
_entity_poly.type
_entity_poly.pdbx_seq_one_letter_code
_entity_poly.pdbx_strand_id
1 'polypeptide(L)'
;MEQSSGFTVSVVAVLATGDTSEFCTRHGGLPAEPAKPITTCVLKVAGRHREAVLAQAWTPGAAGCDLHTIEGKVMQPGNRHVFRTRLAVAIPPGTYGQLASRSSLALKGILVLGGVIDQDYRAKIILANYSERDVFIEPQSRVAQIIIRKIFHAEVMEVGALTTSARQPTTTCVLKVVRRHRAAVLPQAWTPGAAGCDLHTFGGTPMQAGTRYVFHTGLAVELPMGTYGQIVSRSSLALQGIMVLGIIDQDCRDTGKIRGCVSHSAFTQKPFHQFKGIPYAKAPLGTLRFRAPQPAVPWESVLDTTNYGSMCCQLGESNVYKGNEDCLFANVFSPSVDKNRPLYPVIVLIHGGSFQQESGASYDPSYWMEEDVVLVTFNYRLGIMGFLSTSDAAIQGNAGLKDQVLLLKWVRENIRHFNGNPERVTLLGISSGAASVHLHMISPMSDGLFHQAISQSGTALCPWAIVRKPEIHTKRMSSLLNCTTETTQSIKDCLLEKSAEELVLQQPGFHDWYIDPIVPLGPVIEIQGEDPIFLPEFPYRLIKEGRFKKDIPWILGVNSEEGLLHAADIVHYPILTRVIDWEWDRAAPVTLLFKYTTFDKNRTSTAIRNFYFGDESIGRKTLDNLIQMYSDRYFFHGTHHAAKSHVENGATAPIFLYYFDHVGDNSIIHLTLEMNKNITGVCHYDQVQYLFKLEDFPEIGAEQNEFASKFRKTLLGFVNGGKPGDPDWRHVELADITDQGSLQYNVIGTSDGVIKEPFNERLKFWDSLDLMELEREIDETFIKSLVDNSKQEKNEL
;
A
#
# COMPACT_ATOMS: atom_id res chain seq x y z
N MET A 1 43.92 -13.16 3.17
CA MET A 1 43.06 -14.00 4.02
C MET A 1 42.46 -13.10 5.07
N GLU A 2 41.21 -12.69 4.90
CA GLU A 2 40.34 -12.35 6.02
C GLU A 2 38.94 -12.73 5.56
N GLN A 3 38.46 -13.84 6.10
CA GLN A 3 37.19 -14.46 5.76
C GLN A 3 36.06 -13.55 6.22
N SER A 4 35.08 -13.36 5.35
CA SER A 4 33.75 -12.84 5.68
C SER A 4 33.08 -13.79 6.70
N SER A 5 33.17 -13.46 7.98
CA SER A 5 32.38 -14.14 9.01
C SER A 5 30.94 -13.63 8.94
N GLY A 6 30.08 -14.34 8.20
CA GLY A 6 28.64 -14.18 8.30
C GLY A 6 28.17 -14.50 9.71
N PHE A 7 27.45 -13.58 10.35
CA PHE A 7 26.87 -13.82 11.66
C PHE A 7 25.64 -14.74 11.52
N THR A 8 25.61 -15.84 12.26
CA THR A 8 24.45 -16.74 12.34
C THR A 8 23.62 -16.36 13.56
N VAL A 9 22.36 -16.01 13.35
CA VAL A 9 21.40 -15.74 14.43
C VAL A 9 20.51 -16.96 14.61
N SER A 10 20.60 -17.62 15.78
CA SER A 10 19.78 -18.79 16.13
C SER A 10 18.64 -18.41 17.07
N VAL A 11 17.40 -18.74 16.70
CA VAL A 11 16.18 -18.43 17.46
C VAL A 11 15.47 -19.73 17.82
N VAL A 12 14.87 -19.88 19.01
CA VAL A 12 14.20 -21.14 19.40
C VAL A 12 12.70 -21.06 19.14
N ALA A 13 12.09 -22.10 18.58
CA ALA A 13 10.65 -22.27 18.44
C ALA A 13 10.12 -23.38 19.37
N VAL A 14 9.07 -23.09 20.14
CA VAL A 14 8.43 -24.02 21.09
C VAL A 14 6.99 -24.29 20.67
N LEU A 15 6.57 -25.56 20.71
CA LEU A 15 5.20 -25.98 20.41
C LEU A 15 4.48 -26.37 21.71
N ALA A 16 3.32 -25.76 21.96
CA ALA A 16 2.51 -26.01 23.15
C ALA A 16 1.08 -26.43 22.78
N THR A 17 0.45 -27.23 23.64
CA THR A 17 -0.94 -27.70 23.49
C THR A 17 -1.93 -26.70 24.06
N GLY A 18 -3.06 -26.47 23.37
CA GLY A 18 -4.29 -26.00 24.01
C GLY A 18 -4.89 -27.11 24.87
N ASP A 19 -5.67 -26.77 25.91
CA ASP A 19 -6.26 -27.75 26.83
C ASP A 19 -7.38 -28.55 26.13
N THR A 20 -7.01 -29.57 25.35
CA THR A 20 -7.92 -30.51 24.66
C THR A 20 -7.35 -31.93 24.73
N SER A 21 -7.45 -32.56 25.89
CA SER A 21 -6.76 -33.80 26.24
C SER A 21 -7.23 -35.11 25.57
N GLU A 22 -7.88 -35.10 24.40
CA GLU A 22 -8.47 -36.33 23.84
C GLU A 22 -8.11 -36.70 22.38
N PHE A 23 -7.35 -35.90 21.63
CA PHE A 23 -7.23 -36.15 20.18
C PHE A 23 -6.03 -37.00 19.71
N CYS A 24 -5.15 -37.47 20.60
CA CYS A 24 -3.97 -38.25 20.21
C CYS A 24 -3.76 -39.50 21.08
N THR A 25 -4.69 -40.45 21.02
CA THR A 25 -4.40 -41.85 21.38
C THR A 25 -5.03 -42.79 20.35
N ARG A 26 -4.18 -43.46 19.55
CA ARG A 26 -4.23 -44.89 19.17
C ARG A 26 -3.45 -45.14 17.87
N HIS A 27 -2.25 -45.70 17.98
CA HIS A 27 -1.78 -46.73 17.04
C HIS A 27 -2.05 -48.10 17.68
N GLY A 28 -2.44 -49.07 16.85
CA GLY A 28 -3.15 -50.28 17.25
C GLY A 28 -2.37 -51.30 18.09
N GLY A 29 -3.16 -52.16 18.73
CA GLY A 29 -2.77 -53.49 19.21
C GLY A 29 -2.17 -53.55 20.62
N LEU A 30 -3.04 -53.57 21.65
CA LEU A 30 -2.97 -54.33 22.93
C LEU A 30 -4.12 -53.84 23.85
N PRO A 31 -4.66 -54.69 24.75
CA PRO A 31 -5.84 -54.33 25.54
C PRO A 31 -5.54 -53.18 26.50
N ALA A 32 -6.50 -52.26 26.60
CA ALA A 32 -6.41 -51.06 27.42
C ALA A 32 -6.20 -51.43 28.91
N GLU A 33 -5.03 -51.09 29.46
CA GLU A 33 -4.91 -50.93 30.91
C GLU A 33 -5.75 -49.72 31.35
N PRO A 34 -6.41 -49.80 32.51
CA PRO A 34 -7.18 -48.67 33.03
C PRO A 34 -6.28 -47.45 33.24
N ALA A 35 -6.79 -46.29 32.86
CA ALA A 35 -6.10 -45.00 32.95
C ALA A 35 -5.44 -44.82 34.33
N LYS A 36 -4.10 -44.76 34.35
CA LYS A 36 -3.37 -44.38 35.55
C LYS A 36 -3.80 -42.96 35.97
N PRO A 37 -4.06 -42.72 37.26
CA PRO A 37 -4.48 -41.41 37.75
C PRO A 37 -3.42 -40.37 37.40
N ILE A 38 -3.90 -39.16 37.12
CA ILE A 38 -3.11 -37.96 36.80
C ILE A 38 -1.90 -37.90 37.74
N THR A 39 -0.71 -38.15 37.20
CA THR A 39 0.55 -37.86 37.89
C THR A 39 0.56 -36.39 38.23
N THR A 40 0.56 -36.08 39.52
CA THR A 40 0.83 -34.73 40.02
C THR A 40 2.13 -34.23 39.37
N CYS A 41 2.05 -33.12 38.62
CA CYS A 41 3.21 -32.52 37.97
C CYS A 41 4.09 -31.86 39.04
N VAL A 42 5.04 -32.60 39.62
CA VAL A 42 5.88 -32.10 40.72
C VAL A 42 7.12 -31.40 40.17
N LEU A 43 7.15 -30.06 40.26
CA LEU A 43 8.36 -29.27 40.04
C LEU A 43 9.36 -29.54 41.16
N LYS A 44 10.52 -30.12 40.84
CA LYS A 44 11.58 -30.36 41.84
C LYS A 44 12.55 -29.19 41.84
N VAL A 45 12.66 -28.50 42.97
CA VAL A 45 13.54 -27.34 43.15
C VAL A 45 14.55 -27.65 44.26
N ALA A 46 15.84 -27.46 43.98
CA ALA A 46 16.91 -27.60 44.95
C ALA A 46 17.66 -26.27 45.13
N GLY A 47 17.70 -25.79 46.38
CA GLY A 47 18.55 -24.66 46.77
C GLY A 47 20.02 -25.10 46.81
N ARG A 48 20.88 -24.40 46.07
CA ARG A 48 22.34 -24.70 46.05
C ARG A 48 23.16 -23.82 47.00
N HIS A 49 22.50 -23.02 47.82
CA HIS A 49 23.11 -22.14 48.81
C HIS A 49 22.12 -21.91 49.97
N ARG A 50 22.62 -21.59 51.16
CA ARG A 50 21.78 -21.36 52.36
C ARG A 50 20.80 -20.19 52.21
N GLU A 51 21.14 -19.23 51.34
CA GLU A 51 20.34 -18.03 51.05
C GLU A 51 19.40 -18.19 49.85
N ALA A 52 19.33 -19.38 49.23
CA ALA A 52 18.44 -19.62 48.11
C ALA A 52 16.98 -19.72 48.59
N VAL A 53 16.11 -18.87 48.05
CA VAL A 53 14.67 -18.93 48.33
C VAL A 53 14.02 -19.92 47.36
N LEU A 54 13.35 -20.95 47.90
CA LEU A 54 12.66 -21.95 47.07
C LEU A 54 11.51 -21.30 46.30
N ALA A 55 11.36 -21.69 45.03
CA ALA A 55 10.28 -21.21 44.19
C ALA A 55 8.94 -21.77 44.69
N GLN A 56 8.01 -20.89 45.03
CA GLN A 56 6.68 -21.25 45.55
C GLN A 56 5.60 -20.41 44.87
N ALA A 57 4.42 -21.00 44.70
CA ALA A 57 3.23 -20.30 44.25
C ALA A 57 2.77 -19.32 45.35
N TRP A 58 2.45 -18.08 44.98
CA TRP A 58 2.01 -17.07 45.94
C TRP A 58 0.63 -17.37 46.51
N THR A 59 -0.24 -17.99 45.72
CA THR A 59 -1.56 -18.47 46.12
C THR A 59 -1.80 -19.87 45.57
N PRO A 60 -2.71 -20.66 46.16
CA PRO A 60 -3.06 -22.01 45.67
C PRO A 60 -3.55 -22.08 44.22
N GLY A 61 -3.90 -20.94 43.60
CA GLY A 61 -4.32 -20.84 42.19
C GLY A 61 -3.35 -20.06 41.30
N ALA A 62 -2.15 -19.69 41.77
CA ALA A 62 -1.20 -18.95 40.96
C ALA A 62 -0.65 -19.81 39.81
N ALA A 63 -0.62 -19.26 38.60
CA ALA A 63 -0.18 -19.97 37.40
C ALA A 63 1.34 -20.29 37.39
N GLY A 64 2.14 -19.59 38.20
CA GLY A 64 3.59 -19.77 38.26
C GLY A 64 4.14 -19.69 39.69
N CYS A 65 5.37 -20.18 39.86
CA CYS A 65 6.12 -20.09 41.12
C CYS A 65 7.07 -18.89 41.08
N ASP A 66 7.11 -18.11 42.15
CA ASP A 66 7.94 -16.90 42.23
C ASP A 66 9.42 -17.22 42.37
N LEU A 67 10.25 -16.56 41.56
CA LEU A 67 11.71 -16.61 41.62
C LEU A 67 12.26 -15.35 42.28
N HIS A 68 13.26 -15.55 43.13
CA HIS A 68 13.86 -14.50 43.95
C HIS A 68 15.33 -14.31 43.58
N THR A 69 15.81 -13.06 43.63
CA THR A 69 17.24 -12.76 43.52
C THR A 69 17.94 -12.94 44.85
N ILE A 70 19.25 -13.22 44.84
CA ILE A 70 20.06 -13.22 46.07
C ILE A 70 20.87 -11.92 46.20
N GLU A 71 21.19 -11.30 45.06
CA GLU A 71 21.94 -10.06 45.00
C GLU A 71 21.00 -8.87 44.73
N GLY A 72 21.33 -7.73 45.34
CA GLY A 72 20.69 -6.45 45.08
C GLY A 72 21.50 -5.62 44.08
N LYS A 73 20.83 -4.87 43.20
CA LYS A 73 21.50 -4.11 42.14
C LYS A 73 20.67 -2.90 41.70
N VAL A 74 21.34 -1.75 41.55
CA VAL A 74 20.79 -0.59 40.85
C VAL A 74 20.91 -0.83 39.36
N MET A 75 19.79 -0.80 38.64
CA MET A 75 19.73 -0.93 37.19
C MET A 75 19.43 0.44 36.58
N GLN A 76 20.37 0.98 35.81
CA GLN A 76 20.18 2.25 35.10
C GLN A 76 19.28 2.07 33.86
N PRO A 77 18.65 3.14 33.33
CA PRO A 77 17.93 3.10 32.06
C PRO A 77 18.74 2.44 30.94
N GLY A 78 18.12 1.52 30.21
CA GLY A 78 18.74 0.78 29.11
C GLY A 78 19.68 -0.36 29.55
N ASN A 79 20.07 -0.44 30.83
CA ASN A 79 20.97 -1.49 31.31
C ASN A 79 20.25 -2.84 31.51
N ARG A 80 21.06 -3.90 31.44
CA ARG A 80 20.66 -5.29 31.65
C ARG A 80 21.55 -5.91 32.70
N HIS A 81 20.98 -6.75 33.56
CA HIS A 81 21.75 -7.45 34.58
C HIS A 81 21.29 -8.90 34.73
N VAL A 82 22.25 -9.80 34.93
CA VAL A 82 22.00 -11.22 35.19
C VAL A 82 21.95 -11.44 36.69
N PHE A 83 20.75 -11.67 37.23
CA PHE A 83 20.57 -12.01 38.63
C PHE A 83 20.70 -13.50 38.88
N ARG A 84 21.37 -13.85 39.97
CA ARG A 84 21.50 -15.23 40.44
C ARG A 84 20.36 -15.59 41.39
N THR A 85 19.74 -16.74 41.13
CA THR A 85 18.74 -17.34 42.05
C THR A 85 19.35 -18.46 42.91
N ARG A 86 20.48 -19.04 42.47
CA ARG A 86 21.13 -20.25 43.04
C ARG A 86 20.17 -21.45 43.17
N LEU A 87 19.09 -21.47 42.40
CA LEU A 87 18.20 -22.62 42.28
C LEU A 87 18.67 -23.55 41.15
N ALA A 88 18.54 -24.85 41.39
CA ALA A 88 18.43 -25.83 40.31
C ALA A 88 16.99 -26.32 40.24
N VAL A 89 16.42 -26.29 39.04
CA VAL A 89 15.05 -26.70 38.77
C VAL A 89 15.13 -27.90 37.84
N ALA A 90 14.43 -28.98 38.20
CA ALA A 90 14.21 -30.10 37.30
C ALA A 90 12.76 -30.03 36.80
N ILE A 91 12.62 -29.73 35.51
CA ILE A 91 11.33 -29.63 34.83
C ILE A 91 10.78 -31.04 34.59
N PRO A 92 9.49 -31.30 34.89
CA PRO A 92 8.87 -32.59 34.63
C PRO A 92 8.92 -33.00 33.15
N PRO A 93 9.11 -34.29 32.82
CA PRO A 93 9.05 -34.76 31.43
C PRO A 93 7.74 -34.36 30.74
N GLY A 94 7.81 -34.02 29.45
CA GLY A 94 6.66 -33.55 28.68
C GLY A 94 6.21 -32.12 29.01
N THR A 95 7.01 -31.37 29.76
CA THR A 95 6.77 -29.95 30.06
C THR A 95 8.05 -29.12 29.87
N TYR A 96 7.90 -27.81 29.74
CA TYR A 96 8.98 -26.83 29.81
C TYR A 96 8.66 -25.76 30.86
N GLY A 97 9.69 -25.12 31.41
CA GLY A 97 9.50 -23.94 32.23
C GLY A 97 9.55 -22.67 31.37
N GLN A 98 8.59 -21.77 31.54
CA GLN A 98 8.62 -20.45 30.94
C GLN A 98 8.87 -19.40 32.01
N LEU A 99 9.90 -18.56 31.81
CA LEU A 99 10.11 -17.37 32.63
C LEU A 99 9.16 -16.27 32.17
N ALA A 100 8.38 -15.73 33.10
CA ALA A 100 7.48 -14.62 32.84
C ALA A 100 7.78 -13.44 33.77
N SER A 101 7.69 -12.24 33.21
CA SER A 101 7.75 -10.99 33.97
C SER A 101 6.61 -10.91 34.96
N ARG A 102 6.87 -10.26 36.10
CA ARG A 102 5.81 -9.92 37.06
C ARG A 102 5.21 -8.56 36.70
N SER A 103 3.89 -8.44 36.79
CA SER A 103 3.19 -7.18 36.49
C SER A 103 3.71 -6.01 37.33
N SER A 104 4.07 -6.25 38.59
CA SER A 104 4.60 -5.22 39.50
C SER A 104 5.97 -4.66 39.09
N LEU A 105 6.79 -5.46 38.39
CA LEU A 105 8.08 -5.01 37.85
C LEU A 105 7.94 -4.47 36.44
N ALA A 106 7.05 -5.05 35.63
CA ALA A 106 6.71 -4.52 34.31
C ALA A 106 6.16 -3.08 34.41
N LEU A 107 5.34 -2.77 35.43
CA LEU A 107 4.88 -1.40 35.74
C LEU A 107 6.02 -0.43 36.06
N LYS A 108 7.17 -0.93 36.53
CA LYS A 108 8.38 -0.14 36.78
C LYS A 108 9.32 -0.09 35.57
N GLY A 109 8.87 -0.57 34.41
CA GLY A 109 9.68 -0.68 33.19
C GLY A 109 10.74 -1.79 33.25
N ILE A 110 10.63 -2.74 34.18
CA ILE A 110 11.56 -3.87 34.29
C ILE A 110 10.97 -5.10 33.61
N LEU A 111 11.66 -5.62 32.60
CA LEU A 111 11.25 -6.81 31.85
C LEU A 111 12.25 -7.96 32.05
N VAL A 112 11.74 -9.18 32.15
CA VAL A 112 12.53 -10.41 32.08
C VAL A 112 12.84 -10.70 30.61
N LEU A 113 14.12 -10.93 30.29
CA LEU A 113 14.57 -11.29 28.95
C LEU A 113 14.86 -12.80 28.86
N GLY A 114 14.37 -13.46 27.80
CA GLY A 114 14.49 -14.91 27.59
C GLY A 114 13.43 -15.72 28.35
N GLY A 115 13.01 -16.88 27.81
CA GLY A 115 11.71 -17.46 28.18
C GLY A 115 11.54 -18.97 28.18
N VAL A 116 12.61 -19.79 28.06
CA VAL A 116 12.48 -21.26 28.11
C VAL A 116 13.53 -21.85 29.06
N ILE A 117 13.09 -22.75 29.93
CA ILE A 117 13.86 -23.49 30.92
C ILE A 117 13.69 -24.98 30.58
N ASP A 118 14.78 -25.59 30.13
CA ASP A 118 14.89 -27.04 29.91
C ASP A 118 15.23 -27.80 31.20
N GLN A 119 15.17 -29.13 31.15
CA GLN A 119 15.35 -30.03 32.30
C GLN A 119 16.71 -29.88 33.00
N ASP A 120 17.74 -29.43 32.28
CA ASP A 120 19.12 -29.27 32.76
C ASP A 120 19.48 -27.83 33.16
N TYR A 121 18.52 -26.89 33.12
CA TYR A 121 18.76 -25.48 33.39
C TYR A 121 19.30 -25.21 34.81
N ARG A 122 20.14 -24.18 34.93
CA ARG A 122 20.73 -23.71 36.19
C ARG A 122 20.41 -22.23 36.33
N ALA A 123 19.49 -21.89 37.24
CA ALA A 123 18.66 -20.71 37.13
C ALA A 123 19.40 -19.36 37.30
N LYS A 124 19.57 -18.65 36.19
CA LYS A 124 19.94 -17.23 36.10
C LYS A 124 18.76 -16.47 35.47
N ILE A 125 18.51 -15.24 35.89
CA ILE A 125 17.42 -14.42 35.34
C ILE A 125 18.03 -13.15 34.76
N ILE A 126 17.70 -12.81 33.52
CA ILE A 126 18.14 -11.58 32.89
C ILE A 126 17.01 -10.56 33.04
N LEU A 127 17.27 -9.44 33.71
CA LEU A 127 16.36 -8.31 33.78
C LEU A 127 16.91 -7.16 32.96
N ALA A 128 16.02 -6.41 32.32
CA ALA A 128 16.33 -5.17 31.60
C ALA A 128 15.48 -4.02 32.12
N ASN A 129 16.11 -2.86 32.33
CA ASN A 129 15.42 -1.63 32.70
C ASN A 129 15.11 -0.80 31.44
N TYR A 130 13.84 -0.76 31.06
CA TYR A 130 13.32 0.07 29.98
C TYR A 130 12.65 1.35 30.48
N SER A 131 12.69 1.64 31.78
CA SER A 131 12.23 2.92 32.31
C SER A 131 13.28 4.01 32.12
N GLU A 132 12.85 5.27 32.20
CA GLU A 132 13.72 6.45 32.12
C GLU A 132 14.47 6.75 33.42
N ARG A 133 14.31 5.93 34.46
CA ARG A 133 14.93 6.13 35.78
C ARG A 133 15.69 4.91 36.27
N ASP A 134 16.61 5.14 37.19
CA ASP A 134 17.29 4.06 37.92
C ASP A 134 16.27 3.26 38.74
N VAL A 135 16.37 1.93 38.68
CA VAL A 135 15.53 1.02 39.46
C VAL A 135 16.43 0.14 40.32
N PHE A 136 16.27 0.25 41.64
CA PHE A 136 16.94 -0.65 42.57
C PHE A 136 16.13 -1.94 42.75
N ILE A 137 16.76 -3.08 42.49
CA ILE A 137 16.26 -4.40 42.83
C ILE A 137 16.89 -4.81 44.15
N GLU A 138 16.08 -4.93 45.20
CA GLU A 138 16.55 -5.37 46.52
C GLU A 138 16.89 -6.87 46.51
N PRO A 139 17.87 -7.32 47.32
CA PRO A 139 18.08 -8.75 47.56
C PRO A 139 16.77 -9.43 47.98
N GLN A 140 16.56 -10.67 47.55
CA GLN A 140 15.33 -11.45 47.82
C GLN A 140 14.06 -10.85 47.21
N SER A 141 14.15 -9.87 46.31
CA SER A 141 13.00 -9.40 45.56
C SER A 141 12.44 -10.50 44.66
N ARG A 142 11.11 -10.54 44.52
CA ARG A 142 10.41 -11.39 43.55
C ARG A 142 10.54 -10.78 42.17
N VAL A 143 11.32 -11.40 41.29
CA VAL A 143 11.72 -10.79 40.01
C VAL A 143 11.13 -11.43 38.77
N ALA A 144 10.77 -12.69 38.85
CA ALA A 144 10.14 -13.43 37.75
C ALA A 144 9.25 -14.52 38.35
N GLN A 145 8.42 -15.13 37.53
CA GLN A 145 7.75 -16.38 37.85
C GLN A 145 8.11 -17.44 36.82
N ILE A 146 8.24 -18.69 37.26
CA ILE A 146 8.35 -19.85 36.38
C ILE A 146 6.97 -20.49 36.23
N ILE A 147 6.50 -20.61 34.99
CA ILE A 147 5.25 -21.26 34.63
C ILE A 147 5.59 -22.58 33.95
N ILE A 148 5.03 -23.70 34.44
CA ILE A 148 5.24 -25.01 33.82
C ILE A 148 4.17 -25.20 32.75
N ARG A 149 4.60 -25.41 31.50
CA ARG A 149 3.71 -25.60 30.35
C ARG A 149 3.94 -26.96 29.72
N LYS A 150 2.87 -27.63 29.29
CA LYS A 150 2.98 -28.85 28.48
C LYS A 150 3.62 -28.52 27.13
N ILE A 151 4.58 -29.34 26.71
CA ILE A 151 5.17 -29.27 25.38
C ILE A 151 4.73 -30.43 24.52
N PHE A 152 4.80 -30.20 23.22
CA PHE A 152 4.68 -31.23 22.23
C PHE A 152 6.00 -31.36 21.46
N HIS A 153 6.66 -32.52 21.54
CA HIS A 153 7.83 -32.81 20.71
C HIS A 153 7.35 -33.31 19.35
N ALA A 154 7.42 -32.46 18.33
CA ALA A 154 7.09 -32.83 16.95
C ALA A 154 8.36 -33.20 16.20
N GLU A 155 8.31 -34.27 15.40
CA GLU A 155 9.34 -34.54 14.40
C GLU A 155 9.20 -33.53 13.25
N VAL A 156 10.32 -33.04 12.73
CA VAL A 156 10.34 -32.12 11.59
C VAL A 156 10.36 -32.94 10.31
N MET A 157 9.35 -32.78 9.47
CA MET A 157 9.27 -33.43 8.16
C MET A 157 9.26 -32.37 7.06
N GLU A 158 10.25 -32.44 6.18
CA GLU A 158 10.23 -31.67 4.95
C GLU A 158 9.21 -32.27 3.98
N VAL A 159 8.30 -31.44 3.46
CA VAL A 159 7.28 -31.86 2.49
C VAL A 159 7.37 -31.00 1.22
N GLY A 160 6.87 -31.53 0.09
CA GLY A 160 6.88 -30.79 -1.18
C GLY A 160 5.88 -29.62 -1.23
N ALA A 161 4.82 -29.69 -0.42
CA ALA A 161 3.83 -28.63 -0.25
C ALA A 161 3.11 -28.81 1.10
N LEU A 162 2.66 -27.69 1.70
CA LEU A 162 1.76 -27.72 2.86
C LEU A 162 0.33 -27.93 2.38
N THR A 163 -0.47 -28.66 3.14
CA THR A 163 -1.86 -28.94 2.78
C THR A 163 -2.73 -27.71 2.99
N THR A 164 -3.51 -27.31 1.97
CA THR A 164 -4.51 -26.24 2.09
C THR A 164 -5.69 -26.74 2.93
N SER A 165 -5.75 -26.29 4.19
CA SER A 165 -6.94 -26.26 5.05
C SER A 165 -7.87 -27.50 5.11
N ALA A 166 -7.36 -28.70 4.84
CA ALA A 166 -8.11 -29.91 5.13
C ALA A 166 -7.98 -30.25 6.62
N ARG A 167 -9.04 -29.98 7.40
CA ARG A 167 -9.27 -30.63 8.72
C ARG A 167 -9.54 -32.13 8.53
N GLN A 168 -8.68 -32.84 7.80
CA GLN A 168 -8.63 -34.28 7.88
C GLN A 168 -7.87 -34.65 9.16
N PRO A 169 -8.37 -35.59 9.98
CA PRO A 169 -7.64 -36.06 11.14
C PRO A 169 -6.38 -36.79 10.66
N THR A 170 -5.28 -36.06 10.54
CA THR A 170 -3.97 -36.67 10.36
C THR A 170 -3.57 -37.28 11.70
N THR A 171 -3.44 -38.59 11.71
CA THR A 171 -3.00 -39.40 12.86
C THR A 171 -1.50 -39.26 13.17
N THR A 172 -0.77 -38.42 12.44
CA THR A 172 0.69 -38.26 12.51
C THR A 172 1.10 -36.94 13.16
N CYS A 173 1.89 -37.06 14.23
CA CYS A 173 2.37 -35.99 15.09
C CYS A 173 3.64 -35.29 14.56
N VAL A 174 3.53 -34.57 13.43
CA VAL A 174 4.70 -34.08 12.68
C VAL A 174 4.59 -32.58 12.37
N LEU A 175 5.66 -31.82 12.60
CA LEU A 175 5.82 -30.44 12.14
C LEU A 175 6.24 -30.47 10.66
N LYS A 176 5.30 -30.16 9.76
CA LYS A 176 5.62 -30.13 8.32
C LYS A 176 6.26 -28.80 7.97
N VAL A 177 7.32 -28.86 7.17
CA VAL A 177 8.08 -27.67 6.75
C VAL A 177 8.27 -27.70 5.24
N VAL A 178 8.09 -26.56 4.59
CA VAL A 178 8.43 -26.34 3.17
C VAL A 178 9.51 -25.28 3.11
N ARG A 179 10.63 -25.57 2.42
CA ARG A 179 11.60 -24.55 2.07
C ARG A 179 11.05 -23.68 0.94
N ARG A 180 10.83 -22.40 1.21
CA ARG A 180 10.54 -21.37 0.20
C ARG A 180 11.82 -20.83 -0.45
N HIS A 181 12.97 -21.14 0.13
CA HIS A 181 14.27 -20.72 -0.39
C HIS A 181 15.32 -21.85 -0.29
N ARG A 182 16.18 -21.99 -1.31
CA ARG A 182 17.19 -23.08 -1.41
C ARG A 182 18.19 -23.12 -0.25
N ALA A 183 18.48 -21.96 0.36
CA ALA A 183 19.41 -21.82 1.48
C ALA A 183 18.71 -21.87 2.85
N ALA A 184 17.40 -22.13 2.90
CA ALA A 184 16.69 -22.28 4.16
C ALA A 184 17.16 -23.55 4.88
N VAL A 185 17.41 -23.42 6.19
CA VAL A 185 17.86 -24.50 7.06
C VAL A 185 16.65 -25.05 7.82
N LEU A 186 16.46 -26.37 7.78
CA LEU A 186 15.36 -27.00 8.52
C LEU A 186 15.54 -26.80 10.03
N PRO A 187 14.43 -26.65 10.79
CA PRO A 187 14.51 -26.54 12.23
C PRO A 187 15.14 -27.80 12.86
N GLN A 188 16.05 -27.63 13.83
CA GLN A 188 16.70 -28.75 14.53
C GLN A 188 16.67 -28.55 16.05
N ALA A 189 16.38 -29.60 16.80
CA ALA A 189 16.51 -29.57 18.25
C ALA A 189 17.99 -29.49 18.65
N TRP A 190 18.32 -28.59 19.58
CA TRP A 190 19.71 -28.39 20.04
C TRP A 190 20.30 -29.63 20.72
N THR A 191 19.48 -30.35 21.49
CA THR A 191 19.84 -31.65 22.11
C THR A 191 18.60 -32.55 22.17
N PRO A 192 18.78 -33.88 22.25
CA PRO A 192 17.67 -34.81 22.48
C PRO A 192 16.90 -34.42 23.76
N GLY A 193 15.61 -34.14 23.62
CA GLY A 193 14.74 -33.74 24.74
C GLY A 193 14.62 -32.23 24.99
N ALA A 194 15.25 -31.37 24.17
CA ALA A 194 15.05 -29.92 24.24
C ALA A 194 13.58 -29.53 23.97
N ALA A 195 13.10 -28.47 24.64
CA ALA A 195 11.72 -28.01 24.54
C ALA A 195 11.35 -27.35 23.19
N GLY A 196 12.32 -27.14 22.29
CA GLY A 196 12.12 -26.47 21.02
C GLY A 196 13.20 -26.75 19.97
N CYS A 197 12.98 -26.22 18.76
CA CYS A 197 13.90 -26.31 17.62
C CYS A 197 14.55 -24.95 17.34
N ASP A 198 15.82 -24.95 16.93
CA ASP A 198 16.52 -23.78 16.44
C ASP A 198 16.07 -23.42 15.01
N LEU A 199 15.78 -22.14 14.80
CA LEU A 199 15.50 -21.50 13.52
C LEU A 199 16.72 -20.66 13.11
N HIS A 200 16.98 -20.65 11.81
CA HIS A 200 18.08 -19.91 11.22
C HIS A 200 17.53 -18.85 10.25
N THR A 201 18.13 -17.66 10.29
CA THR A 201 17.81 -16.59 9.34
C THR A 201 18.47 -16.85 7.99
N PHE A 202 17.81 -16.37 6.93
CA PHE A 202 18.36 -16.32 5.59
C PHE A 202 19.00 -14.95 5.36
N GLY A 203 20.33 -14.91 5.14
CA GLY A 203 21.11 -13.67 5.00
C GLY A 203 21.42 -12.99 6.34
N GLY A 204 22.36 -12.04 6.33
CA GLY A 204 22.79 -11.30 7.52
C GLY A 204 23.21 -9.87 7.19
N THR A 205 22.68 -8.92 7.96
CA THR A 205 23.04 -7.49 7.91
C THR A 205 23.61 -7.11 9.28
N PRO A 206 24.72 -6.34 9.35
CA PRO A 206 25.19 -5.79 10.62
C PRO A 206 24.09 -5.00 11.33
N MET A 207 23.80 -5.36 12.58
CA MET A 207 22.76 -4.71 13.38
C MET A 207 23.30 -3.47 14.10
N GLN A 208 22.53 -2.39 14.09
CA GLN A 208 22.79 -1.18 14.86
C GLN A 208 21.86 -1.11 16.08
N ALA A 209 22.38 -0.53 17.17
CA ALA A 209 21.62 -0.37 18.41
C ALA A 209 20.40 0.54 18.20
N GLY A 210 19.24 0.16 18.75
CA GLY A 210 18.00 0.94 18.66
C GLY A 210 17.15 0.69 17.40
N THR A 211 17.67 -0.02 16.41
CA THR A 211 16.98 -0.27 15.14
C THR A 211 16.24 -1.61 15.14
N ARG A 212 15.04 -1.65 14.55
CA ARG A 212 14.28 -2.89 14.32
C ARG A 212 14.69 -3.51 13.00
N TYR A 213 14.89 -4.83 13.00
CA TYR A 213 15.25 -5.61 11.82
C TYR A 213 14.24 -6.74 11.63
N VAL A 214 13.85 -7.00 10.38
CA VAL A 214 13.01 -8.13 10.00
C VAL A 214 13.89 -9.14 9.26
N PHE A 215 13.90 -10.39 9.74
CA PHE A 215 14.64 -11.48 9.12
C PHE A 215 13.69 -12.60 8.72
N HIS A 216 13.83 -13.11 7.49
CA HIS A 216 13.06 -14.24 7.00
C HIS A 216 13.84 -15.54 7.22
N THR A 217 13.15 -16.61 7.62
CA THR A 217 13.75 -17.96 7.71
C THR A 217 13.75 -18.69 6.37
N GLY A 218 12.95 -18.22 5.40
CA GLY A 218 12.72 -18.90 4.13
C GLY A 218 11.96 -20.22 4.28
N LEU A 219 11.30 -20.45 5.42
CA LEU A 219 10.49 -21.63 5.71
C LEU A 219 9.01 -21.26 5.77
N ALA A 220 8.15 -22.13 5.25
CA ALA A 220 6.74 -22.19 5.62
C ALA A 220 6.53 -23.41 6.52
N VAL A 221 5.72 -23.28 7.58
CA VAL A 221 5.50 -24.32 8.59
C VAL A 221 4.02 -24.62 8.76
N GLU A 222 3.65 -25.89 8.90
CA GLU A 222 2.30 -26.33 9.26
C GLU A 222 2.38 -27.02 10.63
N LEU A 223 1.66 -26.45 11.61
CA LEU A 223 1.65 -26.95 12.99
C LEU A 223 0.69 -28.14 13.13
N PRO A 224 1.00 -29.12 13.99
CA PRO A 224 0.05 -30.17 14.35
C PRO A 224 -1.28 -29.59 14.88
N MET A 225 -2.41 -30.22 14.53
CA MET A 225 -3.74 -29.78 14.94
C MET A 225 -3.85 -29.67 16.48
N GLY A 226 -4.44 -28.58 16.99
CA GLY A 226 -4.60 -28.35 18.43
C GLY A 226 -3.37 -27.77 19.14
N THR A 227 -2.32 -27.44 18.40
CA THR A 227 -1.11 -26.79 18.93
C THR A 227 -0.99 -25.34 18.47
N TYR A 228 -0.25 -24.53 19.23
CA TYR A 228 0.23 -23.23 18.78
C TYR A 228 1.76 -23.18 18.90
N GLY A 229 2.39 -22.44 17.99
CA GLY A 229 3.83 -22.22 17.98
C GLY A 229 4.18 -20.88 18.59
N GLN A 230 5.27 -20.85 19.37
CA GLN A 230 5.85 -19.62 19.89
C GLN A 230 7.33 -19.56 19.50
N ILE A 231 7.76 -18.42 18.97
CA ILE A 231 9.17 -18.14 18.70
C ILE A 231 9.72 -17.30 19.85
N VAL A 232 10.84 -17.72 20.42
CA VAL A 232 11.47 -17.07 21.57
C VAL A 232 12.95 -16.81 21.31
N SER A 233 13.44 -15.73 21.90
CA SER A 233 14.86 -15.38 21.82
C SER A 233 15.71 -16.42 22.53
N ARG A 234 16.83 -16.83 21.91
CA ARG A 234 17.85 -17.63 22.59
C ARG A 234 18.52 -16.79 23.68
N SER A 235 18.86 -17.41 24.81
CA SER A 235 19.51 -16.72 25.95
C SER A 235 20.81 -16.00 25.54
N SER A 236 21.54 -16.53 24.55
CA SER A 236 22.75 -15.89 23.99
C SER A 236 22.45 -14.58 23.27
N LEU A 237 21.33 -14.49 22.54
CA LEU A 237 20.91 -13.26 21.85
C LEU A 237 20.40 -12.20 22.82
N ALA A 238 19.64 -12.64 23.84
CA ALA A 238 19.16 -11.75 24.89
C ALA A 238 20.31 -11.06 25.65
N LEU A 239 21.42 -11.78 25.88
CA LEU A 239 22.65 -11.24 26.47
C LEU A 239 23.32 -10.18 25.58
N GLN A 240 23.21 -10.29 24.26
CA GLN A 240 23.88 -9.41 23.30
C GLN A 240 23.15 -8.11 22.98
N GLY A 241 21.92 -7.92 23.44
CA GLY A 241 21.16 -6.76 22.98
C GLY A 241 19.84 -7.10 22.33
N ILE A 242 19.70 -8.32 21.83
CA ILE A 242 18.77 -8.64 20.75
C ILE A 242 17.52 -9.30 21.32
N MET A 243 16.39 -8.62 21.14
CA MET A 243 15.06 -9.17 21.41
C MET A 243 14.46 -9.64 20.08
N VAL A 244 14.14 -10.92 20.02
CA VAL A 244 13.43 -11.52 18.89
C VAL A 244 11.95 -11.62 19.21
N LEU A 245 11.14 -10.93 18.42
CA LEU A 245 9.71 -11.12 18.33
C LEU A 245 9.46 -11.96 17.08
N GLY A 246 8.99 -13.18 17.24
CA GLY A 246 8.58 -13.97 16.08
C GLY A 246 7.15 -13.68 15.71
N ILE A 247 6.95 -13.28 14.47
CA ILE A 247 5.64 -13.21 13.83
C ILE A 247 5.53 -14.50 13.00
N ILE A 248 4.62 -15.39 13.39
CA ILE A 248 4.16 -16.43 12.46
C ILE A 248 3.12 -15.72 11.61
N ASP A 249 3.50 -15.34 10.40
CA ASP A 249 2.54 -14.75 9.47
C ASP A 249 1.51 -15.83 9.12
N GLN A 250 0.25 -15.61 9.49
CA GLN A 250 -0.85 -16.44 9.01
C GLN A 250 -1.24 -15.93 7.63
N ASP A 251 -0.33 -16.12 6.68
CA ASP A 251 -0.37 -15.57 5.31
C ASP A 251 -1.38 -16.29 4.39
N CYS A 252 -2.41 -16.92 4.94
CA CYS A 252 -3.58 -17.38 4.21
C CYS A 252 -4.77 -17.40 5.17
N ARG A 253 -5.47 -16.27 5.31
CA ARG A 253 -6.84 -16.32 5.83
C ARG A 253 -7.77 -16.45 4.64
N ASP A 254 -8.35 -17.64 4.47
CA ASP A 254 -9.66 -17.74 3.82
C ASP A 254 -10.60 -16.80 4.60
N THR A 255 -10.89 -15.61 4.07
CA THR A 255 -11.76 -14.64 4.75
C THR A 255 -13.19 -15.15 4.84
N GLY A 256 -13.58 -16.10 4.00
CA GLY A 256 -14.86 -16.80 4.08
C GLY A 256 -15.36 -17.19 2.70
N LYS A 257 -16.49 -17.90 2.64
CA LYS A 257 -17.10 -18.30 1.37
C LYS A 257 -17.92 -17.16 0.79
N ILE A 258 -17.95 -17.03 -0.53
CA ILE A 258 -18.75 -16.04 -1.26
C ILE A 258 -19.63 -16.71 -2.32
N ARG A 259 -20.71 -16.04 -2.71
CA ARG A 259 -21.59 -16.42 -3.82
C ARG A 259 -21.64 -15.32 -4.86
N GLY A 260 -21.24 -15.61 -6.09
CA GLY A 260 -21.37 -14.72 -7.25
C GLY A 260 -22.54 -15.11 -8.16
N CYS A 261 -22.57 -14.54 -9.36
CA CYS A 261 -23.52 -14.89 -10.42
C CYS A 261 -22.83 -14.94 -11.80
N VAL A 262 -23.55 -15.40 -12.82
CA VAL A 262 -23.09 -15.44 -14.22
C VAL A 262 -23.71 -14.27 -14.99
N SER A 263 -22.92 -13.64 -15.87
CA SER A 263 -23.35 -12.60 -16.81
C SER A 263 -22.79 -12.90 -18.21
N HIS A 264 -23.04 -12.04 -19.19
CA HIS A 264 -22.61 -12.21 -20.58
C HIS A 264 -21.85 -10.99 -21.09
N SER A 265 -20.80 -11.21 -21.88
CA SER A 265 -20.02 -10.15 -22.53
C SER A 265 -20.87 -9.35 -23.53
N ALA A 266 -20.44 -8.14 -23.87
CA ALA A 266 -21.29 -7.21 -24.62
C ALA A 266 -21.60 -7.67 -26.06
N PHE A 267 -20.61 -8.23 -26.76
CA PHE A 267 -20.69 -8.47 -28.20
C PHE A 267 -20.91 -9.94 -28.53
N THR A 268 -20.07 -10.84 -28.02
CA THR A 268 -20.17 -12.28 -28.33
C THR A 268 -21.15 -13.03 -27.41
N GLN A 269 -21.69 -12.36 -26.39
CA GLN A 269 -22.53 -12.95 -25.36
C GLN A 269 -21.86 -14.16 -24.69
N LYS A 270 -20.53 -14.10 -24.52
CA LYS A 270 -19.74 -15.12 -23.84
C LYS A 270 -20.07 -15.08 -22.34
N PRO A 271 -20.43 -16.22 -21.71
CA PRO A 271 -20.72 -16.23 -20.29
C PRO A 271 -19.45 -16.00 -19.46
N PHE A 272 -19.55 -15.22 -18.39
CA PHE A 272 -18.49 -15.00 -17.41
C PHE A 272 -19.05 -14.96 -15.98
N HIS A 273 -18.20 -15.18 -14.98
CA HIS A 273 -18.55 -15.14 -13.56
C HIS A 273 -18.26 -13.76 -12.97
N GLN A 274 -19.18 -13.25 -12.14
CA GLN A 274 -19.01 -11.98 -11.44
C GLN A 274 -19.27 -12.12 -9.93
N PHE A 275 -18.42 -11.47 -9.16
CA PHE A 275 -18.49 -11.37 -7.70
C PHE A 275 -18.28 -9.91 -7.35
N LYS A 276 -19.26 -9.29 -6.70
CA LYS A 276 -19.32 -7.84 -6.47
C LYS A 276 -19.51 -7.57 -4.99
N GLY A 277 -18.90 -6.49 -4.48
CA GLY A 277 -19.04 -6.12 -3.07
C GLY A 277 -18.25 -7.01 -2.09
N ILE A 278 -17.09 -7.55 -2.49
CA ILE A 278 -16.24 -8.37 -1.62
C ILE A 278 -15.44 -7.43 -0.68
N PRO A 279 -15.62 -7.46 0.65
CA PRO A 279 -14.84 -6.61 1.54
C PRO A 279 -13.39 -7.09 1.58
N TYR A 280 -12.45 -6.21 1.20
CA TYR A 280 -11.00 -6.49 1.32
C TYR A 280 -10.40 -5.83 2.58
N ALA A 281 -11.12 -4.89 3.19
CA ALA A 281 -10.72 -4.20 4.40
C ALA A 281 -11.86 -4.16 5.43
N LYS A 282 -11.53 -3.85 6.69
CA LYS A 282 -12.53 -3.40 7.66
C LYS A 282 -13.09 -2.06 7.23
N ALA A 283 -14.36 -1.83 7.52
CA ALA A 283 -14.98 -0.52 7.41
C ALA A 283 -14.14 0.53 8.20
N PRO A 284 -13.68 1.62 7.57
CA PRO A 284 -12.82 2.63 8.19
C PRO A 284 -13.61 3.60 9.11
N LEU A 285 -14.40 3.04 10.02
CA LEU A 285 -15.29 3.77 10.91
C LEU A 285 -14.61 4.21 12.21
N GLY A 286 -15.12 5.28 12.82
CA GLY A 286 -14.66 5.76 14.13
C GLY A 286 -13.16 6.03 14.14
N THR A 287 -12.42 5.39 15.03
CA THR A 287 -10.96 5.59 15.15
C THR A 287 -10.15 5.06 13.96
N LEU A 288 -10.77 4.31 13.04
CA LEU A 288 -10.14 3.89 11.78
C LEU A 288 -10.28 4.95 10.68
N ARG A 289 -11.10 5.99 10.88
CA ARG A 289 -11.21 7.11 9.95
C ARG A 289 -9.85 7.82 9.85
N PHE A 290 -9.46 8.17 8.62
CA PHE A 290 -8.16 8.76 8.26
C PHE A 290 -6.92 7.90 8.52
N ARG A 291 -7.07 6.66 8.99
CA ARG A 291 -5.96 5.71 9.24
C ARG A 291 -5.76 4.75 8.09
N ALA A 292 -4.58 4.12 8.03
CA ALA A 292 -4.31 2.99 7.16
C ALA A 292 -5.38 1.90 7.34
N PRO A 293 -5.83 1.26 6.25
CA PRO A 293 -6.85 0.23 6.33
C PRO A 293 -6.33 -1.01 7.02
N GLN A 294 -7.24 -1.81 7.56
CA GLN A 294 -6.95 -3.11 8.15
C GLN A 294 -7.63 -4.21 7.33
N PRO A 295 -7.03 -5.41 7.20
CA PRO A 295 -7.66 -6.54 6.49
C PRO A 295 -9.07 -6.84 7.01
N ALA A 296 -9.95 -7.23 6.09
CA ALA A 296 -11.33 -7.61 6.42
C ALA A 296 -11.40 -8.70 7.51
N VAL A 297 -12.45 -8.65 8.32
CA VAL A 297 -12.71 -9.70 9.33
C VAL A 297 -13.25 -10.94 8.63
N PRO A 298 -12.75 -12.15 8.93
CA PRO A 298 -13.31 -13.37 8.37
C PRO A 298 -14.78 -13.58 8.75
N TRP A 299 -15.56 -14.19 7.85
CA TRP A 299 -16.97 -14.54 8.02
C TRP A 299 -17.21 -16.04 7.83
N GLU A 300 -18.17 -16.59 8.58
CA GLU A 300 -18.46 -18.04 8.57
C GLU A 300 -19.52 -18.44 7.53
N SER A 301 -20.56 -17.62 7.36
CA SER A 301 -21.66 -17.86 6.41
C SER A 301 -21.24 -17.52 4.98
N VAL A 302 -21.89 -18.11 3.97
CA VAL A 302 -21.65 -17.67 2.59
C VAL A 302 -22.12 -16.22 2.41
N LEU A 303 -21.19 -15.32 2.10
CA LEU A 303 -21.50 -13.91 1.80
C LEU A 303 -22.10 -13.80 0.40
N ASP A 304 -23.20 -13.06 0.27
CA ASP A 304 -23.80 -12.76 -1.02
C ASP A 304 -23.05 -11.62 -1.71
N THR A 305 -22.44 -11.92 -2.85
CA THR A 305 -21.63 -10.98 -3.66
C THR A 305 -22.24 -10.82 -5.05
N THR A 306 -23.57 -10.84 -5.16
CA THR A 306 -24.29 -10.66 -6.42
C THR A 306 -24.56 -9.18 -6.75
N ASN A 307 -24.42 -8.28 -5.78
CA ASN A 307 -24.62 -6.84 -5.91
C ASN A 307 -23.34 -6.07 -5.55
N TYR A 308 -23.18 -4.87 -6.11
CA TYR A 308 -22.07 -4.00 -5.72
C TYR A 308 -22.19 -3.57 -4.25
N GLY A 309 -21.04 -3.43 -3.59
CA GLY A 309 -20.96 -2.74 -2.30
C GLY A 309 -21.15 -1.24 -2.46
N SER A 310 -21.26 -0.52 -1.35
CA SER A 310 -21.36 0.94 -1.35
C SER A 310 -20.14 1.60 -1.97
N MET A 311 -20.37 2.64 -2.77
CA MET A 311 -19.31 3.58 -3.17
C MET A 311 -18.81 4.39 -1.96
N CYS A 312 -17.58 4.89 -2.04
CA CYS A 312 -17.02 5.74 -1.01
C CYS A 312 -17.67 7.13 -1.00
N CYS A 313 -17.70 7.75 0.18
CA CYS A 313 -18.23 9.10 0.39
C CYS A 313 -17.61 10.12 -0.59
N GLN A 314 -18.47 10.80 -1.35
CA GLN A 314 -18.08 11.77 -2.37
C GLN A 314 -19.24 12.74 -2.67
N LEU A 315 -18.95 13.81 -3.40
CA LEU A 315 -19.98 14.66 -4.00
C LEU A 315 -20.38 14.08 -5.35
N GLY A 316 -21.68 13.95 -5.58
CA GLY A 316 -22.23 13.74 -6.91
C GLY A 316 -22.63 15.06 -7.57
N GLU A 317 -23.43 14.96 -8.63
CA GLU A 317 -24.01 16.09 -9.34
C GLU A 317 -24.68 17.10 -8.39
N SER A 318 -24.56 18.39 -8.72
CA SER A 318 -25.12 19.51 -7.94
C SER A 318 -24.66 19.53 -6.47
N ASN A 319 -23.47 18.99 -6.17
CA ASN A 319 -22.90 18.89 -4.82
C ASN A 319 -23.78 18.09 -3.84
N VAL A 320 -24.53 17.09 -4.34
CA VAL A 320 -25.30 16.19 -3.49
C VAL A 320 -24.37 15.12 -2.91
N TYR A 321 -24.41 14.93 -1.59
CA TYR A 321 -23.64 13.88 -0.92
C TYR A 321 -24.08 12.47 -1.39
N LYS A 322 -23.10 11.63 -1.73
CA LYS A 322 -23.28 10.22 -2.09
C LYS A 322 -22.29 9.32 -1.36
N GLY A 323 -22.65 8.04 -1.19
CA GLY A 323 -21.75 7.00 -0.68
C GLY A 323 -21.80 6.74 0.82
N ASN A 324 -20.92 5.85 1.28
CA ASN A 324 -20.81 5.39 2.66
C ASN A 324 -19.32 5.28 3.07
N GLU A 325 -19.02 5.35 4.37
CA GLU A 325 -17.67 5.13 4.89
C GLU A 325 -17.27 3.65 4.81
N ASP A 326 -18.23 2.75 5.04
CA ASP A 326 -18.06 1.33 4.73
C ASP A 326 -18.15 1.15 3.22
N CYS A 327 -17.01 1.30 2.53
CA CYS A 327 -16.93 1.30 1.08
C CYS A 327 -15.78 0.49 0.49
N LEU A 328 -14.91 -0.11 1.32
CA LEU A 328 -13.68 -0.78 0.87
C LEU A 328 -13.97 -2.18 0.33
N PHE A 329 -14.62 -2.20 -0.84
CA PHE A 329 -15.05 -3.39 -1.54
C PHE A 329 -14.32 -3.59 -2.87
N ALA A 330 -14.10 -4.85 -3.22
CA ALA A 330 -13.57 -5.32 -4.49
C ALA A 330 -14.66 -6.05 -5.29
N ASN A 331 -14.50 -6.05 -6.61
CA ASN A 331 -15.31 -6.79 -7.56
C ASN A 331 -14.36 -7.60 -8.45
N VAL A 332 -14.70 -8.86 -8.71
CA VAL A 332 -13.92 -9.76 -9.55
C VAL A 332 -14.80 -10.31 -10.66
N PHE A 333 -14.31 -10.18 -11.88
CA PHE A 333 -14.93 -10.68 -13.10
C PHE A 333 -13.98 -11.68 -13.75
N SER A 334 -14.45 -12.90 -13.99
CA SER A 334 -13.60 -13.99 -14.44
C SER A 334 -14.25 -14.84 -15.53
N PRO A 335 -13.51 -15.26 -16.57
CA PRO A 335 -14.00 -16.20 -17.59
C PRO A 335 -14.37 -17.56 -17.01
N SER A 336 -13.75 -17.97 -15.89
CA SER A 336 -14.01 -19.26 -15.27
C SER A 336 -13.63 -19.28 -13.80
N VAL A 337 -14.32 -20.09 -13.01
CA VAL A 337 -13.94 -20.44 -11.62
C VAL A 337 -13.65 -21.94 -11.45
N ASP A 338 -13.40 -22.63 -12.57
CA ASP A 338 -13.07 -24.04 -12.59
C ASP A 338 -11.59 -24.26 -12.32
N LYS A 339 -11.28 -25.00 -11.25
CA LYS A 339 -9.91 -25.34 -10.83
C LYS A 339 -9.12 -26.11 -11.90
N ASN A 340 -9.78 -26.70 -12.89
CA ASN A 340 -9.15 -27.42 -13.99
C ASN A 340 -8.76 -26.51 -15.17
N ARG A 341 -9.21 -25.25 -15.17
CA ARG A 341 -8.84 -24.25 -16.19
C ARG A 341 -7.50 -23.59 -15.85
N PRO A 342 -6.78 -23.07 -16.86
CA PRO A 342 -5.54 -22.32 -16.61
C PRO A 342 -5.80 -21.07 -15.76
N LEU A 343 -4.72 -20.50 -15.22
CA LEU A 343 -4.76 -19.18 -14.61
C LEU A 343 -4.60 -18.11 -15.69
N TYR A 344 -5.52 -17.15 -15.70
CA TYR A 344 -5.55 -16.00 -16.60
C TYR A 344 -4.74 -14.83 -16.04
N PRO A 345 -4.18 -13.94 -16.89
CA PRO A 345 -3.63 -12.69 -16.39
C PRO A 345 -4.70 -11.85 -15.69
N VAL A 346 -4.27 -11.03 -14.74
CA VAL A 346 -5.14 -10.21 -13.90
C VAL A 346 -4.93 -8.74 -14.23
N ILE A 347 -6.01 -8.03 -14.53
CA ILE A 347 -6.03 -6.57 -14.61
C ILE A 347 -6.66 -6.03 -13.33
N VAL A 348 -5.95 -5.19 -12.60
CA VAL A 348 -6.50 -4.44 -11.47
C VAL A 348 -6.71 -3.00 -11.92
N LEU A 349 -7.97 -2.59 -12.06
CA LEU A 349 -8.36 -1.24 -12.45
C LEU A 349 -8.37 -0.32 -11.23
N ILE A 350 -7.51 0.70 -11.25
CA ILE A 350 -7.57 1.83 -10.32
C ILE A 350 -8.31 2.97 -11.03
N HIS A 351 -9.52 3.28 -10.55
CA HIS A 351 -10.37 4.28 -11.19
C HIS A 351 -9.82 5.71 -11.08
N GLY A 352 -10.33 6.59 -11.93
CA GLY A 352 -10.02 8.02 -11.95
C GLY A 352 -10.83 8.81 -10.93
N GLY A 353 -11.21 10.04 -11.30
CA GLY A 353 -12.07 10.90 -10.48
C GLY A 353 -11.34 11.90 -9.60
N SER A 354 -10.14 12.35 -9.99
CA SER A 354 -9.38 13.41 -9.30
C SER A 354 -9.09 13.13 -7.82
N PHE A 355 -9.08 11.85 -7.43
CA PHE A 355 -9.08 11.40 -6.03
C PHE A 355 -10.28 11.85 -5.19
N GLN A 356 -11.31 12.48 -5.76
CA GLN A 356 -12.48 13.04 -5.06
C GLN A 356 -13.76 12.22 -5.26
N GLN A 357 -13.91 11.60 -6.43
CA GLN A 357 -15.12 10.92 -6.86
C GLN A 357 -14.80 9.63 -7.64
N GLU A 358 -15.83 9.01 -8.21
CA GLU A 358 -15.85 7.72 -8.90
C GLU A 358 -15.96 6.47 -7.99
N SER A 359 -16.20 5.33 -8.65
CA SER A 359 -16.39 4.02 -8.02
C SER A 359 -15.89 2.90 -8.93
N GLY A 360 -15.43 1.79 -8.33
CA GLY A 360 -15.13 0.57 -9.08
C GLY A 360 -16.37 -0.05 -9.75
N ALA A 361 -17.58 0.37 -9.36
CA ALA A 361 -18.83 -0.06 -9.98
C ALA A 361 -19.17 0.67 -11.29
N SER A 362 -18.54 1.82 -11.57
CA SER A 362 -18.79 2.65 -12.76
C SER A 362 -18.22 2.03 -14.06
N TYR A 363 -17.36 1.03 -13.92
CA TYR A 363 -16.65 0.37 -15.03
C TYR A 363 -17.24 -1.01 -15.28
N ASP A 364 -18.20 -1.08 -16.19
CA ASP A 364 -18.82 -2.35 -16.56
C ASP A 364 -17.80 -3.24 -17.29
N PRO A 365 -17.68 -4.52 -16.89
CA PRO A 365 -16.62 -5.42 -17.35
C PRO A 365 -16.88 -6.02 -18.74
N SER A 366 -18.08 -5.83 -19.31
CA SER A 366 -18.57 -6.62 -20.45
C SER A 366 -17.68 -6.58 -21.70
N TYR A 367 -16.91 -5.50 -21.90
CA TYR A 367 -15.97 -5.38 -23.02
C TYR A 367 -14.67 -6.15 -22.78
N TRP A 368 -14.14 -6.14 -21.56
CA TRP A 368 -12.97 -6.95 -21.19
C TRP A 368 -13.29 -8.43 -21.08
N MET A 369 -14.54 -8.79 -20.77
CA MET A 369 -14.99 -10.19 -20.72
C MET A 369 -15.15 -10.85 -22.10
N GLU A 370 -14.94 -10.11 -23.19
CA GLU A 370 -14.66 -10.71 -24.50
C GLU A 370 -13.33 -11.48 -24.51
N GLU A 371 -12.38 -11.06 -23.68
CA GLU A 371 -11.02 -11.58 -23.61
C GLU A 371 -10.82 -12.54 -22.43
N ASP A 372 -9.77 -13.35 -22.49
CA ASP A 372 -9.43 -14.33 -21.45
C ASP A 372 -8.57 -13.70 -20.34
N VAL A 373 -9.17 -12.78 -19.57
CA VAL A 373 -8.53 -12.06 -18.46
C VAL A 373 -9.41 -12.07 -17.21
N VAL A 374 -8.80 -12.02 -16.03
CA VAL A 374 -9.53 -11.69 -14.80
C VAL A 374 -9.44 -10.19 -14.57
N LEU A 375 -10.58 -9.51 -14.47
CA LEU A 375 -10.66 -8.10 -14.16
C LEU A 375 -11.05 -7.90 -12.70
N VAL A 376 -10.30 -7.06 -11.99
CA VAL A 376 -10.60 -6.61 -10.63
C VAL A 376 -10.86 -5.10 -10.67
N THR A 377 -12.06 -4.69 -10.25
CA THR A 377 -12.37 -3.29 -9.95
C THR A 377 -12.62 -3.15 -8.45
N PHE A 378 -12.42 -1.97 -7.89
CA PHE A 378 -12.55 -1.78 -6.45
C PHE A 378 -12.74 -0.31 -6.10
N ASN A 379 -13.13 -0.07 -4.85
CA ASN A 379 -13.22 1.28 -4.29
C ASN A 379 -12.02 1.53 -3.35
N TYR A 380 -11.53 2.76 -3.31
CA TYR A 380 -10.61 3.27 -2.30
C TYR A 380 -11.15 4.59 -1.73
N ARG A 381 -10.75 5.00 -0.52
CA ARG A 381 -11.26 6.26 0.06
C ARG A 381 -10.82 7.47 -0.75
N LEU A 382 -11.74 8.43 -0.88
CA LEU A 382 -11.62 9.63 -1.71
C LEU A 382 -11.66 10.91 -0.87
N GLY A 383 -11.25 12.02 -1.47
CA GLY A 383 -11.28 13.37 -0.94
C GLY A 383 -10.81 13.45 0.50
N ILE A 384 -11.62 14.11 1.35
CA ILE A 384 -11.33 14.30 2.77
C ILE A 384 -11.17 12.96 3.50
N MET A 385 -11.91 11.94 3.10
CA MET A 385 -11.89 10.64 3.77
C MET A 385 -10.61 9.85 3.48
N GLY A 386 -10.01 10.05 2.32
CA GLY A 386 -8.82 9.31 1.85
C GLY A 386 -7.51 10.08 1.91
N PHE A 387 -7.53 11.40 1.84
CA PHE A 387 -6.34 12.20 1.50
C PHE A 387 -6.12 13.43 2.39
N LEU A 388 -6.89 13.60 3.46
CA LEU A 388 -6.62 14.64 4.45
C LEU A 388 -5.26 14.42 5.12
N SER A 389 -4.50 15.48 5.36
CA SER A 389 -3.22 15.40 6.08
C SER A 389 -2.95 16.67 6.90
N THR A 390 -2.43 16.49 8.12
CA THR A 390 -1.99 17.58 9.01
C THR A 390 -0.52 17.93 8.86
N SER A 391 0.20 17.30 7.92
CA SER A 391 1.66 17.40 7.77
C SER A 391 2.42 17.03 9.05
N ASP A 392 1.88 16.07 9.82
CA ASP A 392 2.50 15.47 11.00
C ASP A 392 1.87 14.09 11.30
N ALA A 393 2.17 13.53 12.47
CA ALA A 393 1.69 12.20 12.86
C ALA A 393 0.18 12.13 13.21
N ALA A 394 -0.52 13.26 13.39
CA ALA A 394 -1.93 13.25 13.80
C ALA A 394 -2.80 12.63 12.69
N ILE A 395 -2.71 13.19 11.48
CA ILE A 395 -3.32 12.67 10.26
C ILE A 395 -2.22 12.62 9.19
N GLN A 396 -1.61 11.44 9.03
CA GLN A 396 -0.45 11.25 8.17
C GLN A 396 -0.76 11.48 6.68
N GLY A 397 -1.97 11.12 6.23
CA GLY A 397 -2.40 11.20 4.83
C GLY A 397 -2.28 9.88 4.08
N ASN A 398 -2.61 9.95 2.78
CA ASN A 398 -2.54 8.83 1.83
C ASN A 398 -3.32 7.57 2.24
N ALA A 399 -4.40 7.71 3.01
CA ALA A 399 -5.24 6.59 3.42
C ALA A 399 -5.84 5.86 2.20
N GLY A 400 -6.26 6.61 1.16
CA GLY A 400 -6.73 6.05 -0.11
C GLY A 400 -5.67 5.24 -0.87
N LEU A 401 -4.41 5.68 -0.91
CA LEU A 401 -3.32 4.89 -1.53
C LEU A 401 -3.01 3.62 -0.72
N LYS A 402 -3.13 3.69 0.60
CA LYS A 402 -2.96 2.52 1.48
C LYS A 402 -4.11 1.52 1.33
N ASP A 403 -5.32 1.99 1.01
CA ASP A 403 -6.46 1.14 0.58
C ASP A 403 -6.10 0.35 -0.68
N GLN A 404 -5.55 1.03 -1.69
CA GLN A 404 -5.07 0.39 -2.91
C GLN A 404 -3.98 -0.66 -2.60
N VAL A 405 -3.01 -0.36 -1.72
CA VAL A 405 -2.01 -1.37 -1.29
C VAL A 405 -2.66 -2.58 -0.64
N LEU A 406 -3.63 -2.39 0.25
CA LEU A 406 -4.29 -3.51 0.92
C LEU A 406 -5.09 -4.36 -0.06
N LEU A 407 -5.76 -3.74 -1.04
CA LEU A 407 -6.38 -4.48 -2.13
C LEU A 407 -5.35 -5.30 -2.91
N LEU A 408 -4.20 -4.73 -3.28
CA LEU A 408 -3.19 -5.47 -4.05
C LEU A 408 -2.65 -6.69 -3.27
N LYS A 409 -2.52 -6.57 -1.95
CA LYS A 409 -2.24 -7.73 -1.08
C LYS A 409 -3.37 -8.75 -1.12
N TRP A 410 -4.63 -8.29 -1.02
CA TRP A 410 -5.80 -9.16 -1.16
C TRP A 410 -5.84 -9.88 -2.51
N VAL A 411 -5.53 -9.20 -3.62
CA VAL A 411 -5.44 -9.81 -4.97
C VAL A 411 -4.37 -10.90 -4.98
N ARG A 412 -3.16 -10.61 -4.47
CA ARG A 412 -2.07 -11.59 -4.40
C ARG A 412 -2.48 -12.85 -3.64
N GLU A 413 -3.20 -12.69 -2.54
CA GLU A 413 -3.65 -13.79 -1.67
C GLU A 413 -4.83 -14.57 -2.26
N ASN A 414 -5.77 -13.90 -2.94
CA ASN A 414 -7.10 -14.47 -3.22
C ASN A 414 -7.38 -14.73 -4.70
N ILE A 415 -6.73 -14.04 -5.64
CA ILE A 415 -7.19 -14.01 -7.04
C ILE A 415 -7.11 -15.37 -7.74
N ARG A 416 -6.26 -16.28 -7.24
CA ARG A 416 -6.16 -17.65 -7.73
C ARG A 416 -7.48 -18.43 -7.59
N HIS A 417 -8.32 -18.10 -6.62
CA HIS A 417 -9.64 -18.71 -6.44
C HIS A 417 -10.64 -18.33 -7.54
N PHE A 418 -10.31 -17.30 -8.33
CA PHE A 418 -11.09 -16.81 -9.46
C PHE A 418 -10.41 -17.14 -10.79
N ASN A 419 -9.50 -18.13 -10.80
CA ASN A 419 -8.62 -18.47 -11.92
C ASN A 419 -7.72 -17.30 -12.38
N GLY A 420 -7.46 -16.30 -11.54
CA GLY A 420 -6.46 -15.28 -11.83
C GLY A 420 -5.05 -15.73 -11.45
N ASN A 421 -4.05 -15.31 -12.20
CA ASN A 421 -2.66 -15.58 -11.92
C ASN A 421 -2.05 -14.46 -11.05
N PRO A 422 -1.77 -14.70 -9.76
CA PRO A 422 -1.18 -13.68 -8.88
C PRO A 422 0.25 -13.27 -9.30
N GLU A 423 0.91 -14.06 -10.16
CA GLU A 423 2.24 -13.76 -10.70
C GLU A 423 2.18 -13.02 -12.06
N ARG A 424 0.97 -12.66 -12.52
CA ARG A 424 0.75 -11.90 -13.78
C ARG A 424 -0.36 -10.87 -13.57
N VAL A 425 -0.05 -9.91 -12.70
CA VAL A 425 -0.94 -8.80 -12.34
C VAL A 425 -0.49 -7.52 -13.03
N THR A 426 -1.37 -6.93 -13.83
CA THR A 426 -1.21 -5.62 -14.47
C THR A 426 -2.06 -4.60 -13.72
N LEU A 427 -1.45 -3.49 -13.30
CA LEU A 427 -2.23 -2.34 -12.85
C LEU A 427 -2.63 -1.51 -14.06
N LEU A 428 -3.91 -1.22 -14.20
CA LEU A 428 -4.44 -0.27 -15.19
C LEU A 428 -5.04 0.90 -14.43
N GLY A 429 -4.56 2.10 -14.70
CA GLY A 429 -5.05 3.31 -14.07
C GLY A 429 -5.50 4.34 -15.11
N ILE A 430 -6.55 5.10 -14.76
CA ILE A 430 -7.09 6.18 -15.58
C ILE A 430 -6.97 7.49 -14.79
N SER A 431 -6.43 8.56 -15.38
CA SER A 431 -6.35 9.87 -14.72
C SER A 431 -5.65 9.82 -13.35
N SER A 432 -6.32 10.19 -12.25
CA SER A 432 -5.81 10.00 -10.87
C SER A 432 -5.46 8.55 -10.53
N GLY A 433 -6.15 7.58 -11.12
CA GLY A 433 -5.80 6.17 -11.05
C GLY A 433 -4.50 5.87 -11.79
N ALA A 434 -4.22 6.53 -12.92
CA ALA A 434 -2.96 6.40 -13.65
C ALA A 434 -1.77 7.00 -12.86
N ALA A 435 -2.01 8.12 -12.17
CA ALA A 435 -1.06 8.66 -11.20
C ALA A 435 -0.84 7.69 -10.02
N SER A 436 -1.89 7.05 -9.52
CA SER A 436 -1.80 6.01 -8.48
C SER A 436 -0.95 4.82 -8.94
N VAL A 437 -1.11 4.35 -10.18
CA VAL A 437 -0.26 3.29 -10.76
C VAL A 437 1.21 3.70 -10.74
N HIS A 438 1.53 4.91 -11.22
CA HIS A 438 2.91 5.41 -11.18
C HIS A 438 3.43 5.54 -9.74
N LEU A 439 2.59 5.99 -8.79
CA LEU A 439 2.94 6.06 -7.38
C LEU A 439 3.23 4.67 -6.76
N HIS A 440 2.49 3.62 -7.15
CA HIS A 440 2.78 2.24 -6.74
C HIS A 440 4.10 1.70 -7.31
N MET A 441 4.52 2.17 -8.50
CA MET A 441 5.85 1.85 -9.05
C MET A 441 6.98 2.47 -8.22
N ILE A 442 6.71 3.58 -7.53
CA ILE A 442 7.69 4.31 -6.71
C ILE A 442 7.67 3.79 -5.26
N SER A 443 6.49 3.52 -4.71
CA SER A 443 6.33 3.17 -3.29
C SER A 443 6.87 1.77 -2.94
N PRO A 444 7.69 1.62 -1.88
CA PRO A 444 8.13 0.31 -1.42
C PRO A 444 6.99 -0.55 -0.84
N MET A 445 5.85 0.06 -0.47
CA MET A 445 4.70 -0.69 0.06
C MET A 445 4.07 -1.65 -0.97
N SER A 446 4.40 -1.48 -2.25
CA SER A 446 3.82 -2.24 -3.36
C SER A 446 4.78 -3.24 -4.00
N ASP A 447 5.92 -3.52 -3.35
CA ASP A 447 6.93 -4.44 -3.85
C ASP A 447 6.38 -5.87 -4.00
N GLY A 448 6.54 -6.42 -5.20
CA GLY A 448 6.10 -7.77 -5.55
C GLY A 448 4.57 -7.97 -5.54
N LEU A 449 3.78 -6.91 -5.67
CA LEU A 449 2.32 -6.99 -5.74
C LEU A 449 1.75 -6.93 -7.16
N PHE A 450 2.55 -6.47 -8.12
CA PHE A 450 2.18 -6.38 -9.54
C PHE A 450 3.42 -6.50 -10.42
N HIS A 451 3.20 -6.71 -11.71
CA HIS A 451 4.24 -7.13 -12.66
C HIS A 451 4.30 -6.21 -13.88
N GLN A 452 3.23 -5.46 -14.15
CA GLN A 452 3.08 -4.59 -15.32
C GLN A 452 2.21 -3.39 -14.95
N ALA A 453 2.40 -2.28 -15.65
CA ALA A 453 1.67 -1.04 -15.42
C ALA A 453 1.13 -0.45 -16.72
N ILE A 454 -0.08 0.12 -16.67
CA ILE A 454 -0.69 0.93 -17.73
C ILE A 454 -1.24 2.20 -17.07
N SER A 455 -0.72 3.36 -17.47
CA SER A 455 -1.12 4.67 -16.99
C SER A 455 -1.76 5.46 -18.14
N GLN A 456 -3.08 5.60 -18.13
CA GLN A 456 -3.82 6.35 -19.14
C GLN A 456 -4.10 7.77 -18.63
N SER A 457 -3.52 8.77 -19.29
CA SER A 457 -3.75 10.20 -19.03
C SER A 457 -3.41 10.63 -17.60
N GLY A 458 -2.26 10.21 -17.05
CA GLY A 458 -1.83 10.68 -15.73
C GLY A 458 -0.59 9.98 -15.18
N THR A 459 0.22 10.72 -14.43
CA THR A 459 1.43 10.21 -13.78
C THR A 459 1.64 10.90 -12.43
N ALA A 460 2.48 10.32 -11.56
CA ALA A 460 2.93 10.96 -10.32
C ALA A 460 3.68 12.29 -10.50
N LEU A 461 4.08 12.65 -11.73
CA LEU A 461 4.75 13.92 -12.05
C LEU A 461 3.82 14.97 -12.67
N CYS A 462 2.54 14.64 -12.85
CA CYS A 462 1.54 15.66 -13.16
C CYS A 462 1.39 16.61 -11.96
N PRO A 463 1.18 17.92 -12.17
CA PRO A 463 1.16 18.91 -11.08
C PRO A 463 0.00 18.72 -10.10
N TRP A 464 -1.10 18.10 -10.54
CA TRP A 464 -2.25 17.76 -9.70
C TRP A 464 -2.06 16.47 -8.88
N ALA A 465 -1.02 15.67 -9.15
CA ALA A 465 -0.87 14.35 -8.56
C ALA A 465 -0.36 14.38 -7.12
N ILE A 466 0.36 15.44 -6.71
CA ILE A 466 0.86 15.62 -5.34
C ILE A 466 0.43 16.99 -4.81
N VAL A 467 -0.35 17.00 -3.74
CA VAL A 467 -0.82 18.23 -3.09
C VAL A 467 0.30 18.86 -2.27
N ARG A 468 0.49 20.18 -2.45
CA ARG A 468 1.45 20.99 -1.69
C ARG A 468 0.75 21.67 -0.52
N LYS A 469 1.45 21.76 0.62
CA LYS A 469 0.96 22.42 1.84
C LYS A 469 -0.42 21.91 2.32
N PRO A 470 -0.61 20.59 2.47
CA PRO A 470 -1.92 20.02 2.86
C PRO A 470 -2.43 20.53 4.21
N GLU A 471 -1.53 20.99 5.10
CA GLU A 471 -1.90 21.60 6.39
C GLU A 471 -2.76 22.87 6.24
N ILE A 472 -2.63 23.61 5.13
CA ILE A 472 -3.46 24.79 4.85
C ILE A 472 -4.90 24.35 4.57
N HIS A 473 -5.07 23.31 3.75
CA HIS A 473 -6.38 22.75 3.44
C HIS A 473 -7.03 22.19 4.70
N THR A 474 -6.31 21.41 5.50
CA THR A 474 -6.84 20.85 6.76
C THR A 474 -7.24 21.93 7.76
N LYS A 475 -6.49 23.02 7.89
CA LYS A 475 -6.88 24.17 8.72
C LYS A 475 -8.13 24.89 8.19
N ARG A 476 -8.21 25.13 6.87
CA ARG A 476 -9.38 25.77 6.23
C ARG A 476 -10.66 24.94 6.46
N MET A 477 -10.58 23.63 6.27
CA MET A 477 -11.67 22.69 6.57
C MET A 477 -12.12 22.77 8.02
N SER A 478 -11.16 22.73 8.94
CA SER A 478 -11.43 22.79 10.37
C SER A 478 -12.18 24.07 10.74
N SER A 479 -11.78 25.21 10.17
CA SER A 479 -12.49 26.49 10.36
C SER A 479 -13.92 26.47 9.81
N LEU A 480 -14.14 25.89 8.62
CA LEU A 480 -15.48 25.76 8.02
C LEU A 480 -16.43 24.92 8.89
N LEU A 481 -15.89 23.94 9.63
CA LEU A 481 -16.64 23.04 10.50
C LEU A 481 -16.71 23.48 11.98
N ASN A 482 -16.24 24.70 12.26
CA ASN A 482 -16.11 25.26 13.62
C ASN A 482 -15.31 24.37 14.58
N CYS A 483 -14.30 23.67 14.06
CA CYS A 483 -13.35 22.90 14.86
C CYS A 483 -12.24 23.81 15.42
N THR A 484 -11.77 23.49 16.62
CA THR A 484 -10.59 24.14 17.22
C THR A 484 -9.33 23.82 16.44
N THR A 485 -8.56 24.85 16.07
CA THR A 485 -7.34 24.74 15.25
C THR A 485 -6.04 24.97 16.04
N GLU A 486 -6.10 24.92 17.38
CA GLU A 486 -4.97 25.17 18.28
C GLU A 486 -3.85 24.13 18.11
N THR A 487 -4.22 22.84 17.96
CA THR A 487 -3.28 21.75 17.73
C THR A 487 -3.78 20.82 16.63
N THR A 488 -2.87 20.08 16.00
CA THR A 488 -3.24 19.06 14.98
C THR A 488 -4.03 17.90 15.58
N GLN A 489 -3.78 17.57 16.86
CA GLN A 489 -4.56 16.59 17.59
C GLN A 489 -6.00 17.07 17.85
N SER A 490 -6.20 18.32 18.30
CA SER A 490 -7.55 18.87 18.50
C SER A 490 -8.34 18.98 17.19
N ILE A 491 -7.65 19.25 16.07
CA ILE A 491 -8.25 19.19 14.73
C ILE A 491 -8.75 17.77 14.45
N LYS A 492 -7.88 16.77 14.60
CA LYS A 492 -8.23 15.36 14.37
C LYS A 492 -9.41 14.93 15.22
N ASP A 493 -9.37 15.21 16.52
CA ASP A 493 -10.41 14.78 17.46
C ASP A 493 -11.77 15.38 17.08
N CYS A 494 -11.82 16.68 16.74
CA CYS A 494 -13.05 17.32 16.26
C CYS A 494 -13.56 16.72 14.93
N LEU A 495 -12.67 16.46 13.96
CA LEU A 495 -13.07 15.88 12.66
C LEU A 495 -13.54 14.43 12.77
N LEU A 496 -13.08 13.68 13.78
CA LEU A 496 -13.58 12.34 14.09
C LEU A 496 -15.02 12.36 14.62
N GLU A 497 -15.46 13.45 15.23
CA GLU A 497 -16.84 13.61 15.74
C GLU A 497 -17.85 14.01 14.65
N LYS A 498 -17.39 14.56 13.52
CA LYS A 498 -18.26 14.97 12.41
C LYS A 498 -18.83 13.77 11.65
N SER A 499 -20.02 13.94 11.08
CA SER A 499 -20.54 12.96 10.12
C SER A 499 -19.75 13.01 8.81
N ALA A 500 -19.74 11.90 8.06
CA ALA A 500 -19.10 11.85 6.74
C ALA A 500 -19.71 12.86 5.76
N GLU A 501 -21.02 13.08 5.85
CA GLU A 501 -21.74 14.08 5.06
C GLU A 501 -21.27 15.50 5.37
N GLU A 502 -21.20 15.89 6.64
CA GLU A 502 -20.70 17.22 7.04
C GLU A 502 -19.29 17.48 6.49
N LEU A 503 -18.42 16.47 6.55
CA LEU A 503 -17.06 16.56 6.01
C LEU A 503 -17.08 16.76 4.50
N VAL A 504 -17.71 15.85 3.76
CA VAL A 504 -17.69 15.84 2.28
C VAL A 504 -18.33 17.09 1.68
N LEU A 505 -19.40 17.62 2.29
CA LEU A 505 -20.06 18.85 1.83
C LEU A 505 -19.17 20.10 1.88
N GLN A 506 -18.04 20.05 2.59
CA GLN A 506 -17.09 21.16 2.62
C GLN A 506 -16.07 21.16 1.48
N GLN A 507 -16.01 20.11 0.64
CA GLN A 507 -15.02 20.01 -0.45
C GLN A 507 -15.00 21.22 -1.41
N PRO A 508 -16.15 21.81 -1.84
CA PRO A 508 -16.13 22.98 -2.72
C PRO A 508 -15.46 24.19 -2.07
N GLY A 509 -15.41 24.21 -0.73
CA GLY A 509 -14.72 25.21 0.06
C GLY A 509 -13.20 25.24 -0.15
N PHE A 510 -12.61 24.30 -0.90
CA PHE A 510 -11.18 24.31 -1.24
C PHE A 510 -10.84 24.93 -2.59
N HIS A 511 -11.82 25.17 -3.45
CA HIS A 511 -11.58 25.83 -4.72
C HIS A 511 -11.23 27.30 -4.47
N ASP A 512 -10.11 27.74 -5.03
CA ASP A 512 -9.62 29.12 -4.94
C ASP A 512 -10.05 29.95 -6.16
N TRP A 513 -10.32 29.28 -7.28
CA TRP A 513 -10.79 29.88 -8.52
C TRP A 513 -11.71 28.91 -9.26
N TYR A 514 -12.98 29.25 -9.42
CA TYR A 514 -14.00 28.38 -10.05
C TYR A 514 -14.02 26.96 -9.45
N ILE A 515 -13.57 25.94 -10.18
CA ILE A 515 -13.43 24.54 -9.72
C ILE A 515 -11.97 24.16 -9.41
N ASP A 516 -11.04 25.11 -9.53
CA ASP A 516 -9.61 24.89 -9.34
C ASP A 516 -9.14 25.26 -7.92
N PRO A 517 -8.14 24.54 -7.37
CA PRO A 517 -7.42 23.44 -8.01
C PRO A 517 -8.30 22.19 -8.16
N ILE A 518 -8.24 21.53 -9.32
CA ILE A 518 -9.09 20.37 -9.65
C ILE A 518 -8.86 19.15 -8.74
N VAL A 519 -7.70 19.09 -8.07
CA VAL A 519 -7.35 18.13 -7.01
C VAL A 519 -6.94 18.91 -5.76
N PRO A 520 -7.90 19.40 -4.95
CA PRO A 520 -7.56 20.13 -3.72
C PRO A 520 -7.08 19.20 -2.60
N LEU A 521 -7.49 17.93 -2.64
CA LEU A 521 -7.06 16.87 -1.74
C LEU A 521 -6.62 15.69 -2.58
N GLY A 522 -5.47 15.13 -2.26
CA GLY A 522 -4.84 14.08 -3.03
C GLY A 522 -3.57 13.61 -2.34
N PRO A 523 -2.73 12.82 -3.02
CA PRO A 523 -1.49 12.31 -2.46
C PRO A 523 -0.60 13.41 -1.87
N VAL A 524 0.04 13.11 -0.73
CA VAL A 524 0.95 14.01 0.00
C VAL A 524 2.25 13.30 0.36
N ILE A 525 3.28 14.07 0.72
CA ILE A 525 4.49 13.51 1.33
C ILE A 525 4.22 13.25 2.81
N GLU A 526 4.49 12.04 3.26
CA GLU A 526 4.15 11.62 4.62
C GLU A 526 5.32 11.78 5.58
N ILE A 527 4.99 12.25 6.78
CA ILE A 527 5.89 12.25 7.92
C ILE A 527 5.62 10.99 8.75
N GLN A 528 6.66 10.42 9.36
CA GLN A 528 6.55 9.20 10.16
C GLN A 528 5.54 9.38 11.31
N GLY A 529 4.44 8.64 11.25
CA GLY A 529 3.48 8.46 12.34
C GLY A 529 3.36 6.99 12.73
N GLU A 530 2.16 6.58 13.14
CA GLU A 530 1.86 5.19 13.47
C GLU A 530 1.60 4.30 12.25
N ASP A 531 1.13 4.90 11.15
CA ASP A 531 0.82 4.18 9.91
C ASP A 531 2.08 4.03 9.04
N PRO A 532 2.18 2.96 8.24
CA PRO A 532 3.29 2.81 7.30
C PRO A 532 3.29 3.96 6.29
N ILE A 533 4.48 4.43 5.92
CA ILE A 533 4.66 5.49 4.93
C ILE A 533 4.54 4.87 3.53
N PHE A 534 3.58 5.39 2.75
CA PHE A 534 3.45 5.05 1.34
C PHE A 534 4.39 5.90 0.47
N LEU A 535 4.41 7.22 0.70
CA LEU A 535 5.24 8.16 -0.06
C LEU A 535 6.15 8.99 0.87
N PRO A 536 7.44 8.63 0.99
CA PRO A 536 8.36 9.29 1.91
C PRO A 536 8.96 10.60 1.39
N GLU A 537 8.91 10.84 0.08
CA GLU A 537 9.56 11.98 -0.58
C GLU A 537 8.91 12.22 -1.95
N PHE A 538 9.14 13.39 -2.55
CA PHE A 538 8.62 13.74 -3.87
C PHE A 538 8.99 12.70 -4.94
N PRO A 539 8.01 12.28 -5.78
CA PRO A 539 8.22 11.28 -6.82
C PRO A 539 9.45 11.52 -7.70
N TYR A 540 9.68 12.77 -8.12
CA TYR A 540 10.81 13.09 -9.00
C TYR A 540 12.17 12.81 -8.34
N ARG A 541 12.35 13.16 -7.06
CA ARG A 541 13.57 12.82 -6.29
C ARG A 541 13.77 11.32 -6.19
N LEU A 542 12.72 10.59 -5.84
CA LEU A 542 12.79 9.13 -5.73
C LEU A 542 13.20 8.49 -7.05
N ILE A 543 12.69 8.99 -8.19
CA ILE A 543 13.09 8.51 -9.51
C ILE A 543 14.54 8.85 -9.83
N LYS A 544 14.98 10.11 -9.61
CA LYS A 544 16.37 10.55 -9.82
C LYS A 544 17.38 9.79 -8.96
N GLU A 545 17.01 9.42 -7.74
CA GLU A 545 17.82 8.58 -6.84
C GLU A 545 17.81 7.09 -7.25
N GLY A 546 17.05 6.71 -8.30
CA GLY A 546 16.90 5.33 -8.72
C GLY A 546 16.05 4.48 -7.77
N ARG A 547 15.26 5.10 -6.89
CA ARG A 547 14.41 4.48 -5.86
C ARG A 547 12.99 4.28 -6.37
N PHE A 548 12.87 3.44 -7.39
CA PHE A 548 11.61 2.99 -7.97
C PHE A 548 11.78 1.56 -8.50
N LYS A 549 10.68 0.89 -8.86
CA LYS A 549 10.71 -0.46 -9.45
C LYS A 549 11.20 -0.38 -10.90
N LYS A 550 12.40 -0.91 -11.15
CA LYS A 550 13.09 -0.81 -12.45
C LYS A 550 12.69 -1.89 -13.45
N ASP A 551 12.05 -2.95 -13.00
CA ASP A 551 11.78 -4.19 -13.74
C ASP A 551 10.31 -4.33 -14.17
N ILE A 552 9.50 -3.27 -14.02
CA ILE A 552 8.09 -3.26 -14.40
C ILE A 552 7.94 -2.68 -15.81
N PRO A 553 7.50 -3.47 -16.82
CA PRO A 553 7.10 -2.94 -18.11
C PRO A 553 5.94 -1.96 -17.94
N TRP A 554 5.97 -0.86 -18.69
CA TRP A 554 5.01 0.23 -18.50
C TRP A 554 4.48 0.77 -19.83
N ILE A 555 3.16 0.92 -19.94
CA ILE A 555 2.52 1.74 -20.97
C ILE A 555 2.06 3.04 -20.32
N LEU A 556 2.44 4.16 -20.92
CA LEU A 556 1.84 5.47 -20.69
C LEU A 556 1.09 5.89 -21.93
N GLY A 557 0.02 6.65 -21.79
CA GLY A 557 -0.50 7.36 -22.94
C GLY A 557 -1.36 8.54 -22.60
N VAL A 558 -1.58 9.35 -23.62
CA VAL A 558 -2.33 10.60 -23.55
C VAL A 558 -3.25 10.70 -24.76
N ASN A 559 -4.35 11.42 -24.61
CA ASN A 559 -5.21 11.81 -25.71
C ASN A 559 -4.67 13.06 -26.41
N SER A 560 -5.09 13.30 -27.64
CA SER A 560 -4.60 14.43 -28.44
C SER A 560 -4.95 15.80 -27.87
N GLU A 561 -6.10 15.93 -27.20
CA GLU A 561 -6.59 17.18 -26.63
C GLU A 561 -7.03 17.02 -25.16
N GLU A 562 -6.19 16.46 -24.30
CA GLU A 562 -6.49 16.22 -22.87
C GLU A 562 -7.14 17.42 -22.16
N GLY A 563 -6.63 18.63 -22.40
CA GLY A 563 -7.11 19.87 -21.78
C GLY A 563 -8.47 20.36 -22.29
N LEU A 564 -9.06 19.71 -23.30
CA LEU A 564 -10.30 20.13 -23.94
C LEU A 564 -11.48 20.19 -22.97
N LEU A 565 -11.59 19.20 -22.06
CA LEU A 565 -12.68 19.16 -21.08
C LEU A 565 -12.73 20.44 -20.22
N HIS A 566 -11.58 20.86 -19.70
CA HIS A 566 -11.47 22.05 -18.83
C HIS A 566 -11.53 23.36 -19.62
N ALA A 567 -10.84 23.41 -20.77
CA ALA A 567 -10.81 24.61 -21.61
C ALA A 567 -12.20 24.96 -22.16
N ALA A 568 -12.95 23.96 -22.62
CA ALA A 568 -14.28 24.22 -23.17
C ALA A 568 -15.29 24.58 -22.09
N ASP A 569 -15.20 24.02 -20.87
CA ASP A 569 -16.04 24.41 -19.73
C ASP A 569 -15.88 25.91 -19.41
N ILE A 570 -14.63 26.40 -19.31
CA ILE A 570 -14.34 27.82 -19.09
C ILE A 570 -14.89 28.71 -20.23
N VAL A 571 -14.77 28.26 -21.48
CA VAL A 571 -15.19 29.02 -22.67
C VAL A 571 -16.71 28.88 -22.94
N HIS A 572 -17.35 27.87 -22.36
CA HIS A 572 -18.79 27.66 -22.45
C HIS A 572 -19.54 28.81 -21.77
N TYR A 573 -19.10 29.18 -20.57
CA TYR A 573 -19.71 30.23 -19.76
C TYR A 573 -19.08 31.60 -20.01
N PRO A 574 -19.81 32.57 -20.62
CA PRO A 574 -19.23 33.88 -20.97
C PRO A 574 -18.66 34.66 -19.78
N ILE A 575 -19.19 34.44 -18.58
CA ILE A 575 -18.68 35.08 -17.36
C ILE A 575 -17.29 34.51 -17.00
N LEU A 576 -17.09 33.20 -17.09
CA LEU A 576 -15.82 32.55 -16.78
C LEU A 576 -14.76 32.92 -17.81
N THR A 577 -15.13 32.96 -19.10
CA THR A 577 -14.24 33.44 -20.17
C THR A 577 -13.73 34.86 -19.91
N ARG A 578 -14.60 35.78 -19.47
CA ARG A 578 -14.20 37.15 -19.15
C ARG A 578 -13.35 37.23 -17.89
N VAL A 579 -13.70 36.45 -16.86
CA VAL A 579 -13.01 36.48 -15.57
C VAL A 579 -11.61 35.88 -15.67
N ILE A 580 -11.41 34.77 -16.41
CA ILE A 580 -10.06 34.21 -16.61
C ILE A 580 -9.15 35.18 -17.37
N ASP A 581 -9.69 35.89 -18.36
CA ASP A 581 -8.93 36.86 -19.15
C ASP A 581 -8.59 38.12 -18.32
N TRP A 582 -9.56 38.62 -17.53
CA TRP A 582 -9.40 39.83 -16.73
C TRP A 582 -8.58 39.63 -15.45
N GLU A 583 -8.77 38.50 -14.75
CA GLU A 583 -8.06 38.16 -13.50
C GLU A 583 -6.93 37.15 -13.74
N TRP A 584 -6.26 37.18 -14.88
CA TRP A 584 -5.25 36.18 -15.27
C TRP A 584 -4.19 35.94 -14.17
N ASP A 585 -3.63 36.99 -13.57
CA ASP A 585 -2.60 36.88 -12.53
C ASP A 585 -3.10 36.21 -11.24
N ARG A 586 -4.42 36.18 -11.02
CA ARG A 586 -5.05 35.45 -9.91
C ARG A 586 -5.46 34.03 -10.32
N ALA A 587 -5.98 33.86 -11.53
CA ALA A 587 -6.48 32.59 -12.05
C ALA A 587 -5.33 31.63 -12.36
N ALA A 588 -4.31 32.07 -13.12
CA ALA A 588 -3.24 31.24 -13.64
C ALA A 588 -2.49 30.45 -12.56
N PRO A 589 -2.06 31.03 -11.42
CA PRO A 589 -1.37 30.26 -10.39
C PRO A 589 -2.21 29.13 -9.79
N VAL A 590 -3.53 29.29 -9.75
CA VAL A 590 -4.47 28.30 -9.19
C VAL A 590 -4.79 27.23 -10.23
N THR A 591 -5.29 27.65 -11.40
CA THR A 591 -5.75 26.74 -12.46
C THR A 591 -4.62 26.01 -13.17
N LEU A 592 -3.39 26.54 -13.15
CA LEU A 592 -2.20 25.84 -13.64
C LEU A 592 -1.36 25.28 -12.50
N LEU A 593 -1.90 25.25 -11.28
CA LEU A 593 -1.35 24.52 -10.13
C LEU A 593 0.07 24.91 -9.73
N PHE A 594 0.51 26.14 -10.06
CA PHE A 594 1.84 26.63 -9.70
C PHE A 594 1.87 27.57 -8.48
N LYS A 595 0.72 27.83 -7.84
CA LYS A 595 0.58 28.74 -6.69
C LYS A 595 1.58 28.47 -5.56
N TYR A 596 2.00 27.22 -5.37
CA TYR A 596 2.93 26.81 -4.32
C TYR A 596 4.24 26.23 -4.85
N THR A 597 4.45 26.26 -6.18
CA THR A 597 5.58 25.62 -6.84
C THR A 597 6.40 26.58 -7.69
N THR A 598 6.11 27.89 -7.66
CA THR A 598 6.99 28.93 -8.24
C THR A 598 7.41 29.95 -7.18
N PHE A 599 8.55 30.61 -7.41
CA PHE A 599 9.02 31.74 -6.62
C PHE A 599 8.30 33.05 -6.98
N ASP A 600 8.06 33.26 -8.27
CA ASP A 600 7.44 34.47 -8.80
C ASP A 600 6.23 34.12 -9.67
N LYS A 601 5.05 34.25 -9.05
CA LYS A 601 3.77 33.93 -9.69
C LYS A 601 3.44 34.90 -10.80
N ASN A 602 3.81 36.18 -10.66
CA ASN A 602 3.48 37.20 -11.64
C ASN A 602 4.29 36.98 -12.90
N ARG A 603 5.62 36.84 -12.76
CA ARG A 603 6.49 36.54 -13.90
C ARG A 603 6.10 35.23 -14.59
N THR A 604 5.79 34.19 -13.82
CA THR A 604 5.33 32.90 -14.38
C THR A 604 4.01 33.07 -15.14
N SER A 605 3.03 33.79 -14.56
CA SER A 605 1.74 34.07 -15.21
C SER A 605 1.91 34.86 -16.50
N THR A 606 2.73 35.92 -16.50
CA THR A 606 3.03 36.71 -17.69
C THR A 606 3.70 35.89 -18.78
N ALA A 607 4.67 35.04 -18.43
CA ALA A 607 5.37 34.19 -19.40
C ALA A 607 4.39 33.22 -20.09
N ILE A 608 3.49 32.59 -19.33
CA ILE A 608 2.48 31.67 -19.86
C ILE A 608 1.47 32.43 -20.73
N ARG A 609 1.00 33.61 -20.29
CA ARG A 609 0.08 34.44 -21.07
C ARG A 609 0.66 34.80 -22.43
N ASN A 610 1.90 35.29 -22.42
CA ASN A 610 2.59 35.72 -23.63
C ASN A 610 2.83 34.55 -24.59
N PHE A 611 3.21 33.38 -24.07
CA PHE A 611 3.50 32.21 -24.89
C PHE A 611 2.26 31.66 -25.61
N TYR A 612 1.15 31.48 -24.88
CA TYR A 612 -0.06 30.87 -25.45
C TYR A 612 -0.99 31.84 -26.15
N PHE A 613 -0.99 33.11 -25.74
CA PHE A 613 -2.02 34.06 -26.20
C PHE A 613 -1.44 35.36 -26.75
N GLY A 614 -0.20 35.72 -26.42
CA GLY A 614 0.35 37.04 -26.76
C GLY A 614 -0.60 38.15 -26.30
N ASP A 615 -0.97 39.04 -27.22
CA ASP A 615 -1.92 40.14 -26.99
C ASP A 615 -3.40 39.75 -27.23
N GLU A 616 -3.69 38.54 -27.71
CA GLU A 616 -5.06 38.08 -27.97
C GLU A 616 -5.81 37.78 -26.66
N SER A 617 -7.13 37.98 -26.63
CA SER A 617 -7.95 37.65 -25.46
C SER A 617 -8.25 36.16 -25.35
N ILE A 618 -8.39 35.66 -24.13
CA ILE A 618 -8.82 34.28 -23.86
C ILE A 618 -10.31 34.16 -24.20
N GLY A 619 -10.66 33.23 -25.08
CA GLY A 619 -12.05 32.94 -25.44
C GLY A 619 -12.19 32.00 -26.62
N ARG A 620 -13.37 32.01 -27.27
CA ARG A 620 -13.70 31.05 -28.35
C ARG A 620 -12.72 31.06 -29.52
N LYS A 621 -12.11 32.22 -29.83
CA LYS A 621 -11.12 32.33 -30.92
C LYS A 621 -9.76 31.73 -30.56
N THR A 622 -9.43 31.70 -29.28
CA THR A 622 -8.17 31.18 -28.73
C THR A 622 -8.39 29.89 -27.95
N LEU A 623 -9.50 29.18 -28.21
CA LEU A 623 -9.87 27.95 -27.53
C LEU A 623 -8.78 26.89 -27.71
N ASP A 624 -8.26 26.70 -28.93
CA ASP A 624 -7.18 25.74 -29.19
C ASP A 624 -5.92 26.03 -28.36
N ASN A 625 -5.58 27.30 -28.16
CA ASN A 625 -4.44 27.69 -27.32
C ASN A 625 -4.70 27.35 -25.85
N LEU A 626 -5.93 27.55 -25.37
CA LEU A 626 -6.34 27.17 -24.02
C LEU A 626 -6.34 25.65 -23.83
N ILE A 627 -6.81 24.89 -24.82
CA ILE A 627 -6.75 23.42 -24.85
C ILE A 627 -5.31 22.94 -24.76
N GLN A 628 -4.42 23.48 -25.61
CA GLN A 628 -3.00 23.12 -25.59
C GLN A 628 -2.35 23.45 -24.26
N MET A 629 -2.61 24.64 -23.70
CA MET A 629 -2.06 25.04 -22.40
C MET A 629 -2.42 24.06 -21.27
N TYR A 630 -3.70 23.68 -21.15
CA TYR A 630 -4.11 22.71 -20.14
C TYR A 630 -3.64 21.28 -20.46
N SER A 631 -3.62 20.87 -21.72
CA SER A 631 -3.11 19.55 -22.13
C SER A 631 -1.64 19.40 -21.75
N ASP A 632 -0.84 20.42 -22.07
CA ASP A 632 0.57 20.45 -21.80
C ASP A 632 0.82 20.43 -20.28
N ARG A 633 0.13 21.30 -19.54
CA ARG A 633 0.33 21.46 -18.09
C ARG A 633 -0.15 20.26 -17.28
N TYR A 634 -1.35 19.77 -17.55
CA TYR A 634 -1.96 18.72 -16.72
C TYR A 634 -1.43 17.33 -17.07
N PHE A 635 -1.00 17.08 -18.31
CA PHE A 635 -0.75 15.72 -18.77
C PHE A 635 0.57 15.55 -19.53
N PHE A 636 0.82 16.31 -20.59
CA PHE A 636 1.95 16.02 -21.48
C PHE A 636 3.30 16.24 -20.79
N HIS A 637 3.46 17.33 -20.04
CA HIS A 637 4.70 17.64 -19.33
C HIS A 637 5.05 16.57 -18.28
N GLY A 638 4.09 16.19 -17.44
CA GLY A 638 4.26 15.12 -16.46
C GLY A 638 4.56 13.76 -17.11
N THR A 639 3.88 13.43 -18.22
CA THR A 639 4.08 12.17 -18.96
C THR A 639 5.47 12.09 -19.58
N HIS A 640 5.91 13.16 -20.25
CA HIS A 640 7.25 13.27 -20.81
C HIS A 640 8.32 13.03 -19.75
N HIS A 641 8.25 13.78 -18.64
CA HIS A 641 9.25 13.68 -17.59
C HIS A 641 9.21 12.35 -16.85
N ALA A 642 8.04 11.71 -16.73
CA ALA A 642 7.94 10.40 -16.12
C ALA A 642 8.67 9.34 -16.95
N ALA A 643 8.40 9.26 -18.25
CA ALA A 643 9.09 8.32 -19.14
C ALA A 643 10.59 8.61 -19.20
N LYS A 644 10.96 9.88 -19.47
CA LYS A 644 12.35 10.32 -19.58
C LYS A 644 13.15 10.00 -18.33
N SER A 645 12.65 10.39 -17.16
CA SER A 645 13.38 10.18 -15.89
C SER A 645 13.52 8.71 -15.53
N HIS A 646 12.54 7.85 -15.83
CA HIS A 646 12.69 6.40 -15.60
C HIS A 646 13.79 5.80 -16.47
N VAL A 647 13.81 6.12 -17.78
CA VAL A 647 14.84 5.63 -18.72
C VAL A 647 16.23 6.13 -18.30
N GLU A 648 16.37 7.43 -18.01
CA GLU A 648 17.66 8.03 -17.59
C GLU A 648 18.19 7.44 -16.27
N ASN A 649 17.31 7.02 -15.36
CA ASN A 649 17.70 6.58 -14.00
C ASN A 649 17.64 5.05 -13.82
N GLY A 650 17.70 4.32 -14.94
CA GLY A 650 18.01 2.90 -14.97
C GLY A 650 16.81 1.97 -14.90
N ALA A 651 15.67 2.37 -15.46
CA ALA A 651 14.63 1.41 -15.82
C ALA A 651 15.23 0.33 -16.74
N THR A 652 14.90 -0.93 -16.45
CA THR A 652 15.40 -2.12 -17.15
C THR A 652 14.33 -2.80 -18.01
N ALA A 653 13.06 -2.55 -17.70
CA ALA A 653 11.92 -3.02 -18.47
C ALA A 653 11.46 -1.97 -19.51
N PRO A 654 10.83 -2.38 -20.62
CA PRO A 654 10.44 -1.47 -21.68
C PRO A 654 9.31 -0.53 -21.25
N ILE A 655 9.43 0.74 -21.66
CA ILE A 655 8.42 1.79 -21.45
C ILE A 655 7.87 2.20 -22.81
N PHE A 656 6.56 2.06 -23.01
CA PHE A 656 5.88 2.42 -24.25
C PHE A 656 5.03 3.67 -24.02
N LEU A 657 5.03 4.58 -24.99
CA LEU A 657 4.14 5.74 -25.01
C LEU A 657 3.10 5.54 -26.10
N TYR A 658 1.83 5.88 -25.85
CA TYR A 658 0.84 6.00 -26.91
C TYR A 658 0.22 7.40 -26.96
N TYR A 659 -0.14 7.82 -28.18
CA TYR A 659 -0.88 9.04 -28.46
C TYR A 659 -2.22 8.65 -29.08
N PHE A 660 -3.32 8.96 -28.40
CA PHE A 660 -4.65 8.55 -28.80
C PHE A 660 -5.35 9.71 -29.52
N ASP A 661 -5.58 9.54 -30.83
CA ASP A 661 -6.14 10.57 -31.73
C ASP A 661 -7.45 10.11 -32.41
N HIS A 662 -8.03 9.00 -31.96
CA HIS A 662 -9.28 8.49 -32.50
C HIS A 662 -10.47 9.35 -32.07
N VAL A 663 -11.08 10.05 -33.03
CA VAL A 663 -12.32 10.78 -32.82
C VAL A 663 -13.50 9.83 -32.99
N GLY A 664 -14.17 9.49 -31.88
CA GLY A 664 -15.38 8.69 -31.86
C GLY A 664 -16.66 9.47 -32.14
N ASP A 665 -17.79 8.75 -32.23
CA ASP A 665 -19.12 9.38 -32.36
C ASP A 665 -19.55 10.09 -31.06
N ASN A 666 -18.97 9.70 -29.93
CA ASN A 666 -19.24 10.27 -28.61
C ASN A 666 -17.94 10.79 -27.99
N SER A 667 -18.06 11.95 -27.33
CA SER A 667 -17.03 12.52 -26.47
C SER A 667 -17.67 12.96 -25.16
N ILE A 668 -16.98 12.79 -24.03
CA ILE A 668 -17.52 13.14 -22.71
C ILE A 668 -17.93 14.61 -22.66
N ILE A 669 -17.27 15.47 -23.42
CA ILE A 669 -17.58 16.90 -23.45
C ILE A 669 -18.93 17.23 -24.09
N HIS A 670 -19.35 16.46 -25.10
CA HIS A 670 -20.65 16.62 -25.72
C HIS A 670 -21.78 16.11 -24.82
N LEU A 671 -21.46 15.11 -23.99
CA LEU A 671 -22.41 14.46 -23.08
C LEU A 671 -22.62 15.28 -21.80
N THR A 672 -21.58 15.95 -21.30
CA THR A 672 -21.61 16.66 -20.01
C THR A 672 -21.93 18.15 -20.11
N LEU A 673 -21.53 18.84 -21.18
CA LEU A 673 -21.71 20.30 -21.31
C LEU A 673 -22.82 20.71 -22.29
N GLU A 674 -23.61 19.74 -22.81
CA GLU A 674 -24.57 19.92 -23.91
C GLU A 674 -23.99 20.79 -25.06
N MET A 675 -22.67 20.72 -25.24
CA MET A 675 -21.97 21.62 -26.14
C MET A 675 -22.26 21.29 -27.59
N ASN A 676 -22.23 22.32 -28.43
CA ASN A 676 -22.40 22.18 -29.86
C ASN A 676 -21.38 21.16 -30.40
N LYS A 677 -21.85 20.17 -31.18
CA LYS A 677 -21.03 19.11 -31.82
C LYS A 677 -19.89 19.63 -32.71
N ASN A 678 -19.84 20.94 -32.94
CA ASN A 678 -18.78 21.62 -33.69
C ASN A 678 -17.43 21.71 -32.94
N ILE A 679 -17.38 21.45 -31.63
CA ILE A 679 -16.08 21.31 -30.93
C ILE A 679 -15.60 19.87 -31.12
N THR A 680 -14.52 19.72 -31.89
CA THR A 680 -13.95 18.42 -32.26
C THR A 680 -12.57 18.24 -31.63
N GLY A 681 -12.25 17.02 -31.21
CA GLY A 681 -10.99 16.65 -30.57
C GLY A 681 -11.21 15.46 -29.64
N VAL A 682 -10.12 14.85 -29.18
CA VAL A 682 -10.17 13.74 -28.24
C VAL A 682 -9.79 14.24 -26.86
N CYS A 683 -10.81 14.49 -26.04
CA CYS A 683 -10.62 15.09 -24.72
C CYS A 683 -10.22 14.04 -23.67
N HIS A 684 -9.84 14.50 -22.48
CA HIS A 684 -9.59 13.62 -21.35
C HIS A 684 -10.77 12.66 -21.14
N TYR A 685 -10.48 11.38 -20.88
CA TYR A 685 -11.45 10.30 -20.63
C TYR A 685 -12.08 9.63 -21.87
N ASP A 686 -12.01 10.24 -23.06
CA ASP A 686 -12.67 9.71 -24.27
C ASP A 686 -12.19 8.31 -24.69
N GLN A 687 -10.93 7.96 -24.43
CA GLN A 687 -10.37 6.65 -24.77
C GLN A 687 -10.94 5.51 -23.91
N VAL A 688 -11.50 5.83 -22.74
CA VAL A 688 -11.96 4.83 -21.77
C VAL A 688 -13.21 4.11 -22.27
N GLN A 689 -14.07 4.79 -23.05
CA GLN A 689 -15.31 4.24 -23.60
C GLN A 689 -15.07 3.01 -24.52
N TYR A 690 -13.86 2.84 -25.04
CA TYR A 690 -13.50 1.69 -25.89
C TYR A 690 -13.02 0.47 -25.09
N LEU A 691 -12.72 0.65 -23.81
CA LEU A 691 -12.25 -0.39 -22.89
C LEU A 691 -13.35 -0.83 -21.92
N PHE A 692 -14.26 0.07 -21.54
CA PHE A 692 -15.33 -0.17 -20.59
C PHE A 692 -16.64 0.42 -21.10
N LYS A 693 -17.75 -0.25 -20.78
CA LYS A 693 -19.07 0.38 -20.85
C LYS A 693 -19.22 1.27 -19.62
N LEU A 694 -19.49 2.55 -19.84
CA LEU A 694 -19.58 3.59 -18.81
C LEU A 694 -21.02 4.11 -18.75
N GLU A 695 -21.43 4.65 -17.59
CA GLU A 695 -22.79 5.20 -17.40
C GLU A 695 -23.03 6.44 -18.27
N ASP A 696 -22.03 7.32 -18.39
CA ASP A 696 -22.14 8.58 -19.14
C ASP A 696 -22.12 8.39 -20.66
N PHE A 697 -21.51 7.29 -21.14
CA PHE A 697 -21.34 7.04 -22.57
C PHE A 697 -22.43 6.10 -23.10
N PRO A 698 -22.99 6.38 -24.28
CA PRO A 698 -23.75 5.38 -25.01
C PRO A 698 -22.92 4.12 -25.24
N GLU A 699 -23.57 2.95 -25.16
CA GLU A 699 -22.92 1.69 -25.48
C GLU A 699 -22.42 1.69 -26.92
N ILE A 700 -21.14 1.32 -27.12
CA ILE A 700 -20.56 1.30 -28.46
C ILE A 700 -21.25 0.24 -29.33
N GLY A 701 -21.64 0.64 -30.54
CA GLY A 701 -22.29 -0.27 -31.49
C GLY A 701 -21.33 -1.30 -32.08
N ALA A 702 -21.87 -2.29 -32.79
CA ALA A 702 -21.08 -3.34 -33.46
C ALA A 702 -20.06 -2.77 -34.47
N GLU A 703 -20.39 -1.65 -35.13
CA GLU A 703 -19.51 -0.99 -36.10
C GLU A 703 -18.27 -0.37 -35.42
N GLN A 704 -18.42 0.27 -34.27
CA GLN A 704 -17.30 0.84 -33.51
C GLN A 704 -16.47 -0.22 -32.78
N ASN A 705 -17.02 -1.41 -32.56
CA ASN A 705 -16.33 -2.48 -31.84
C ASN A 705 -15.08 -2.99 -32.59
N GLU A 706 -14.95 -2.80 -33.91
CA GLU A 706 -13.72 -3.17 -34.61
C GLU A 706 -12.51 -2.39 -34.05
N PHE A 707 -12.62 -1.06 -33.97
CA PHE A 707 -11.59 -0.21 -33.39
C PHE A 707 -11.37 -0.53 -31.90
N ALA A 708 -12.46 -0.63 -31.13
CA ALA A 708 -12.38 -0.93 -29.70
C ALA A 708 -11.72 -2.29 -29.43
N SER A 709 -12.01 -3.30 -30.26
CA SER A 709 -11.39 -4.62 -30.20
C SER A 709 -9.90 -4.55 -30.52
N LYS A 710 -9.49 -3.80 -31.56
CA LYS A 710 -8.06 -3.59 -31.87
C LYS A 710 -7.35 -2.95 -30.67
N PHE A 711 -7.92 -1.89 -30.11
CA PHE A 711 -7.33 -1.20 -28.96
C PHE A 711 -7.22 -2.11 -27.72
N ARG A 712 -8.31 -2.81 -27.35
CA ARG A 712 -8.29 -3.79 -26.24
C ARG A 712 -7.26 -4.88 -26.47
N LYS A 713 -7.16 -5.43 -27.69
CA LYS A 713 -6.20 -6.51 -28.01
C LYS A 713 -4.75 -6.05 -27.96
N THR A 714 -4.47 -4.79 -28.32
CA THR A 714 -3.14 -4.20 -28.16
C THR A 714 -2.75 -4.16 -26.67
N LEU A 715 -3.63 -3.70 -25.79
CA LEU A 715 -3.38 -3.72 -24.35
C LEU A 715 -3.35 -5.15 -23.78
N LEU A 716 -4.18 -6.06 -24.29
CA LEU A 716 -4.21 -7.47 -23.90
C LEU A 716 -2.88 -8.17 -24.21
N GLY A 717 -2.25 -7.88 -25.35
CA GLY A 717 -0.91 -8.38 -25.66
C GLY A 717 0.09 -7.99 -24.58
N PHE A 718 0.01 -6.73 -24.12
CA PHE A 718 0.85 -6.22 -23.04
C PHE A 718 0.58 -6.93 -21.72
N VAL A 719 -0.68 -7.02 -21.31
CA VAL A 719 -1.13 -7.82 -20.15
C VAL A 719 -0.67 -9.28 -20.24
N ASN A 720 -0.51 -9.81 -21.45
CA ASN A 720 -0.08 -11.18 -21.66
C ASN A 720 1.43 -11.41 -21.50
N GLY A 721 2.27 -10.54 -22.05
CA GLY A 721 3.70 -10.80 -22.18
C GLY A 721 4.63 -9.60 -21.97
N GLY A 722 4.10 -8.46 -21.51
CA GLY A 722 4.86 -7.22 -21.28
C GLY A 722 5.21 -6.48 -22.57
N LYS A 723 4.57 -6.85 -23.68
CA LYS A 723 4.72 -6.23 -25.00
C LYS A 723 3.34 -5.99 -25.60
N PRO A 724 3.04 -4.80 -26.14
CA PRO A 724 1.79 -4.55 -26.85
C PRO A 724 1.49 -5.63 -27.89
N GLY A 725 0.20 -5.90 -28.11
CA GLY A 725 -0.25 -6.88 -29.11
C GLY A 725 0.07 -6.47 -30.55
N ASP A 726 0.32 -5.19 -30.76
CA ASP A 726 0.82 -4.64 -32.01
C ASP A 726 2.36 -4.72 -32.04
N PRO A 727 2.95 -5.51 -32.96
CA PRO A 727 4.39 -5.73 -33.03
C PRO A 727 5.18 -4.50 -33.50
N ASP A 728 4.52 -3.51 -34.11
CA ASP A 728 5.18 -2.30 -34.60
C ASP A 728 5.36 -1.25 -33.51
N TRP A 729 4.80 -1.48 -32.32
CA TRP A 729 4.98 -0.58 -31.19
C TRP A 729 6.42 -0.50 -30.73
N ARG A 730 6.90 0.74 -30.59
CA ARG A 730 8.25 1.06 -30.10
C ARG A 730 8.21 1.48 -28.65
N HIS A 731 9.21 1.03 -27.89
CA HIS A 731 9.46 1.52 -26.55
C HIS A 731 10.45 2.69 -26.62
N VAL A 732 10.46 3.52 -25.59
CA VAL A 732 11.38 4.65 -25.45
C VAL A 732 12.79 4.11 -25.23
N GLU A 733 13.73 4.55 -26.05
CA GLU A 733 15.15 4.26 -25.89
C GLU A 733 15.91 5.47 -25.36
N LEU A 734 17.06 5.24 -24.71
CA LEU A 734 17.90 6.33 -24.21
C LEU A 734 18.33 7.29 -25.34
N ALA A 735 18.52 6.78 -26.55
CA ALA A 735 18.89 7.57 -27.73
C ALA A 735 17.78 8.57 -28.15
N ASP A 736 16.51 8.26 -27.91
CA ASP A 736 15.40 9.20 -28.16
C ASP A 736 15.54 10.47 -27.29
N ILE A 737 16.10 10.29 -26.10
CA ILE A 737 16.32 11.35 -25.11
C ILE A 737 17.62 12.11 -25.43
N THR A 738 18.74 11.41 -25.64
CA THR A 738 20.06 12.04 -25.77
C THR A 738 20.32 12.66 -27.13
N ASP A 739 19.80 12.06 -28.21
CA ASP A 739 20.20 12.41 -29.57
C ASP A 739 19.15 13.26 -30.28
N GLN A 740 17.86 13.00 -29.99
CA GLN A 740 16.73 13.67 -30.65
C GLN A 740 16.07 14.73 -29.77
N GLY A 741 16.18 14.60 -28.45
CA GLY A 741 15.50 15.47 -27.49
C GLY A 741 13.97 15.44 -27.64
N SER A 742 13.40 14.33 -28.12
CA SER A 742 11.96 14.15 -28.33
C SER A 742 11.60 12.67 -28.22
N LEU A 743 10.56 12.35 -27.44
CA LEU A 743 10.11 10.96 -27.26
C LEU A 743 9.29 10.46 -28.47
N GLN A 744 9.22 9.14 -28.63
CA GLN A 744 8.41 8.48 -29.66
C GLN A 744 7.08 8.00 -29.07
N TYR A 745 5.97 8.29 -29.74
CA TYR A 745 4.62 7.86 -29.34
C TYR A 745 4.01 6.94 -30.41
N ASN A 746 3.47 5.81 -29.97
CA ASN A 746 2.70 4.90 -30.80
C ASN A 746 1.28 5.43 -30.98
N VAL A 747 0.80 5.62 -32.20
CA VAL A 747 -0.51 6.22 -32.41
C VAL A 747 -1.61 5.16 -32.29
N ILE A 748 -2.70 5.53 -31.61
CA ILE A 748 -3.94 4.75 -31.56
C ILE A 748 -5.06 5.64 -32.07
N GLY A 749 -5.44 5.44 -33.34
CA GLY A 749 -6.60 6.12 -33.91
C GLY A 749 -6.54 6.27 -35.41
N THR A 750 -6.60 7.50 -35.88
CA THR A 750 -6.73 7.82 -37.31
C THR A 750 -5.41 7.72 -38.05
N SER A 751 -4.29 7.97 -37.35
CA SER A 751 -2.96 7.80 -37.90
C SER A 751 -2.38 6.43 -37.51
N ASP A 752 -1.65 5.79 -38.43
CA ASP A 752 -0.93 4.55 -38.14
C ASP A 752 0.55 4.83 -37.84
N GLY A 753 1.14 4.01 -36.96
CA GLY A 753 2.58 3.97 -36.71
C GLY A 753 3.04 4.80 -35.51
N VAL A 754 4.22 5.40 -35.65
CA VAL A 754 4.93 6.08 -34.56
C VAL A 754 5.19 7.54 -34.95
N ILE A 755 4.83 8.47 -34.07
CA ILE A 755 5.09 9.90 -34.22
C ILE A 755 6.17 10.37 -33.25
N LYS A 756 6.92 11.40 -33.66
CA LYS A 756 7.74 12.15 -32.71
C LYS A 756 6.84 13.04 -31.87
N GLU A 757 7.21 13.23 -30.61
CA GLU A 757 6.49 14.03 -29.63
C GLU A 757 5.98 15.35 -30.22
N PRO A 758 4.66 15.48 -30.48
CA PRO A 758 4.12 16.56 -31.32
C PRO A 758 4.10 17.92 -30.58
N PHE A 759 4.36 17.91 -29.28
CA PHE A 759 4.31 19.06 -28.39
C PHE A 759 5.68 19.47 -27.81
N ASN A 760 6.78 19.01 -28.42
CA ASN A 760 8.14 19.21 -27.88
C ASN A 760 8.50 20.68 -27.61
N GLU A 761 8.17 21.63 -28.51
CA GLU A 761 8.47 23.04 -28.29
C GLU A 761 7.70 23.64 -27.10
N ARG A 762 6.46 23.18 -26.87
CA ARG A 762 5.68 23.60 -25.70
C ARG A 762 6.23 22.99 -24.42
N LEU A 763 6.75 21.75 -24.46
CA LEU A 763 7.47 21.16 -23.33
C LEU A 763 8.73 21.94 -22.97
N LYS A 764 9.53 22.35 -23.96
CA LYS A 764 10.72 23.20 -23.73
C LYS A 764 10.33 24.53 -23.07
N PHE A 765 9.19 25.10 -23.45
CA PHE A 765 8.65 26.28 -22.79
C PHE A 765 8.32 26.01 -21.31
N TRP A 766 7.55 24.96 -21.00
CA TRP A 766 7.25 24.59 -19.61
C TRP A 766 8.51 24.31 -18.81
N ASP A 767 9.46 23.60 -19.41
CA ASP A 767 10.77 23.35 -18.82
C ASP A 767 11.52 24.63 -18.54
N SER A 768 11.35 25.70 -19.33
CA SER A 768 12.06 26.97 -19.12
C SER A 768 11.60 27.74 -17.88
N LEU A 769 10.38 27.48 -17.39
CA LEU A 769 9.78 28.19 -16.24
C LEU A 769 10.44 27.81 -14.91
N ASP A 770 10.38 28.71 -13.93
CA ASP A 770 10.96 28.54 -12.59
C ASP A 770 10.04 27.69 -11.68
N LEU A 771 9.59 26.53 -12.17
CA LEU A 771 8.73 25.59 -11.44
C LEU A 771 9.56 24.57 -10.65
N MET A 772 9.23 24.41 -9.37
CA MET A 772 9.93 23.56 -8.39
C MET A 772 9.48 22.08 -8.41
N GLU A 773 8.54 21.70 -9.29
CA GLU A 773 7.93 20.36 -9.30
C GLU A 773 8.87 19.24 -9.76
N LEU A 774 9.79 19.57 -10.66
CA LEU A 774 10.88 18.71 -11.11
C LEU A 774 12.21 19.08 -10.43
N GLU A 775 12.13 19.84 -9.34
CA GLU A 775 13.25 20.27 -8.52
C GLU A 775 14.49 20.63 -9.33
N ARG A 776 14.37 21.67 -10.17
CA ARG A 776 15.54 22.39 -10.64
C ARG A 776 16.38 22.71 -9.42
N GLU A 777 17.62 22.24 -9.41
CA GLU A 777 18.58 22.55 -8.35
C GLU A 777 18.47 24.05 -8.06
N ILE A 778 18.03 24.38 -6.86
CA ILE A 778 18.11 25.73 -6.36
C ILE A 778 19.60 25.95 -6.12
N ASP A 779 20.34 26.23 -7.18
CA ASP A 779 21.73 26.61 -7.10
C ASP A 779 21.79 27.95 -6.32
N GLU A 780 22.81 28.10 -5.47
CA GLU A 780 23.09 29.34 -4.73
C GLU A 780 23.14 30.55 -5.66
N THR A 781 23.49 30.33 -6.93
CA THR A 781 23.49 31.33 -8.01
C THR A 781 22.07 31.85 -8.32
N PHE A 782 21.07 30.96 -8.34
CA PHE A 782 19.66 31.33 -8.55
C PHE A 782 19.07 32.03 -7.33
N ILE A 783 19.38 31.57 -6.10
CA ILE A 783 19.00 32.28 -4.86
C ILE A 783 19.61 33.69 -4.84
N LYS A 784 20.90 33.82 -5.19
CA LYS A 784 21.55 35.14 -5.31
C LYS A 784 20.85 36.03 -6.33
N SER A 785 20.47 35.49 -7.48
CA SER A 785 19.76 36.27 -8.51
C SER A 785 18.39 36.78 -8.03
N LEU A 786 17.66 35.98 -7.25
CA LEU A 786 16.39 36.40 -6.65
C LEU A 786 16.59 37.46 -5.55
N VAL A 787 17.62 37.29 -4.72
CA VAL A 787 17.97 38.26 -3.67
C VAL A 787 18.42 39.60 -4.29
N ASP A 788 19.19 39.57 -5.37
CA ASP A 788 19.68 40.77 -6.03
C ASP A 788 18.57 41.49 -6.83
N ASN A 789 17.66 40.75 -7.48
CA ASN A 789 16.46 41.34 -8.10
C ASN A 789 15.51 41.96 -7.06
N SER A 790 15.34 41.34 -5.88
CA SER A 790 14.53 41.90 -4.80
C SER A 790 15.12 43.19 -4.18
N LYS A 791 16.44 43.37 -4.26
CA LYS A 791 17.10 44.62 -3.85
C LYS A 791 16.95 45.71 -4.90
N GLN A 792 16.84 45.34 -6.18
CA GLN A 792 16.62 46.28 -7.28
C GLN A 792 15.19 46.83 -7.25
N GLU A 793 14.19 45.98 -6.99
CA GLU A 793 12.79 46.42 -6.78
C GLU A 793 12.60 47.28 -5.51
N LYS A 794 13.39 47.03 -4.45
CA LYS A 794 13.37 47.89 -3.24
C LYS A 794 14.02 49.26 -3.42
N ASN A 795 14.77 49.48 -4.50
CA ASN A 795 15.36 50.78 -4.83
C ASN A 795 14.53 51.56 -5.88
N GLU A 796 13.51 50.94 -6.48
CA GLU A 796 12.58 51.57 -7.44
C GLU A 796 11.16 51.83 -6.87
N LEU A 797 10.91 51.44 -5.61
CA LEU A 797 9.78 51.87 -4.77
C LEU A 797 10.23 52.94 -3.78
#